data_AF-A0A3C1C5D3-F1
#
_entry.id   AF-A0A3C1C5D3-F1
#
_cell.length_a   1.000
_cell.length_b   1.000
_cell.length_c   1.000
_cell.angle_alpha   90.00
_cell.angle_beta   90.00
_cell.angle_gamma   90.00
#
_symmetry.space_group_name_H-M   'P 1'
#
loop_
_entity.id
_entity.type
_entity.pdbx_description
1 polymer ?
#
loop_
_entity_poly.entity_id
_entity_poly.type
_entity_poly.pdbx_seq_one_letter_code
_entity_poly.pdbx_strand_id
1 'polypeptide(L)'
;AGYLMRKLGIKRLQLLEVLSHGINDDDISSDALSDEEAEDRAEEGARDKRTLRPGTLERFATELTALAAAGKLEPVIGREAEIERTIQVLSRRLKNNPIHVGDAGVGKTAITEGLAQRIAAGNVPPKLKGYTIWSLDMGALLAGTKFRGDFEERVKKVIDLLLKKEKAILFIDEIHTIIGAGAVTGSTLDASNLLKPALTSGKLRCIGSTTYDEYNKIFEKDRALSRRFQKIDIVEPTIPETVEILKGLRPKYEEYHNVQYSDETLEIAVKLAAQFITERKLPDKAIDVIDEAGALARIRADKEKDETDTATVDISPHDIEVVIAKIARIPERTVSSSEKDKLATLEDSLKQEVFGQDQAIEAVVKAVKRSRAGFRAPDKPIANFLFVGPTGVGKTELARQLSKHLGITLHRFDMSEYQEKHTVSRLIGSPPGYVGYEEGGLLTDAIRKTPNAVVLLDEIEKAHPDIYNILLQIMDYATLTDNQGRKADFRNVILIMTSNAGARDIGKPLIGFGDQQVSSSALDEAVERAFSPEFRNRLDAVVHFNNLPMEIIERIVKKAVDEFAMQLAEKNVTLKVEDEVIRYLAIKGYSREFGARNISRLVEDQIKTVFVDEVLFGKLEHGGMAMARLENEKIVFDISPQKD
;
A
#
# COMPACT_ATOMS: atom_id res chain seq x y z
N ALA A 1 8.82 -62.72 -10.66
CA ALA A 1 8.41 -61.37 -11.10
C ALA A 1 8.91 -61.03 -12.52
N GLY A 2 10.22 -60.87 -12.77
CA GLY A 2 10.74 -60.37 -14.08
C GLY A 2 10.53 -61.26 -15.31
N TYR A 3 10.18 -62.54 -15.14
CA TYR A 3 9.80 -63.44 -16.24
C TYR A 3 8.35 -63.19 -16.72
N LEU A 4 7.42 -63.02 -15.79
CA LEU A 4 6.00 -62.71 -16.08
C LEU A 4 5.84 -61.35 -16.76
N MET A 5 6.58 -60.33 -16.31
CA MET A 5 6.53 -58.98 -16.90
C MET A 5 6.99 -58.97 -18.37
N ARG A 6 7.99 -59.78 -18.73
CA ARG A 6 8.43 -59.93 -20.12
C ARG A 6 7.39 -60.64 -20.99
N LYS A 7 6.67 -61.62 -20.44
CA LYS A 7 5.63 -62.35 -21.16
C LYS A 7 4.40 -61.48 -21.46
N LEU A 8 4.16 -60.46 -20.63
CA LEU A 8 3.09 -59.46 -20.80
C LEU A 8 3.54 -58.21 -21.58
N GLY A 9 4.75 -58.20 -22.15
CA GLY A 9 5.25 -57.09 -22.97
C GLY A 9 5.67 -55.82 -22.19
N ILE A 10 5.65 -55.86 -20.86
CA ILE A 10 5.94 -54.69 -20.02
C ILE A 10 7.45 -54.46 -19.98
N LYS A 11 7.90 -53.36 -20.59
CA LYS A 11 9.31 -52.97 -20.61
C LYS A 11 9.68 -52.27 -19.30
N ARG A 12 10.89 -52.56 -18.80
CA ARG A 12 11.42 -51.97 -17.56
C ARG A 12 11.40 -50.43 -17.55
N LEU A 13 11.54 -49.81 -18.73
CA LEU A 13 11.47 -48.36 -18.91
C LEU A 13 10.08 -47.79 -18.63
N GLN A 14 9.01 -48.45 -19.11
CA GLN A 14 7.62 -48.04 -18.86
C GLN A 14 7.25 -48.15 -17.38
N LEU A 15 7.76 -49.18 -16.71
CA LEU A 15 7.55 -49.35 -15.28
C LEU A 15 8.26 -48.26 -14.46
N LEU A 16 9.42 -47.80 -14.94
CA LEU A 16 10.15 -46.67 -14.35
C LEU A 16 9.46 -45.33 -14.64
N GLU A 17 8.86 -45.12 -15.82
CA GLU A 17 8.05 -43.93 -16.13
C GLU A 17 6.82 -43.82 -15.23
N VAL A 18 6.07 -44.91 -15.03
CA VAL A 18 4.89 -44.92 -14.13
C VAL A 18 5.30 -44.68 -12.67
N LEU A 19 6.40 -45.29 -12.21
CA LEU A 19 6.89 -45.10 -10.84
C LEU A 19 7.52 -43.71 -10.61
N SER A 20 8.03 -43.05 -11.65
CA SER A 20 8.64 -41.72 -11.56
C SER A 20 7.66 -40.57 -11.78
N HIS A 21 6.52 -40.81 -12.41
CA HIS A 21 5.46 -39.81 -12.60
C HIS A 21 4.30 -39.89 -11.61
N GLY A 22 4.20 -40.96 -10.81
CA GLY A 22 3.10 -41.13 -9.85
C GLY A 22 1.78 -41.40 -10.56
N ILE A 23 0.98 -42.32 -10.03
CA ILE A 23 -0.32 -42.65 -10.61
C ILE A 23 -1.30 -41.55 -10.16
N ASN A 24 -1.74 -40.70 -11.09
CA ASN A 24 -2.92 -39.87 -10.90
C ASN A 24 -4.16 -40.71 -11.25
N ASP A 25 -5.06 -40.88 -10.28
CA ASP A 25 -6.27 -41.70 -10.38
C ASP A 25 -7.40 -41.05 -11.22
N ASP A 26 -7.20 -39.87 -11.79
CA ASP A 26 -8.26 -39.09 -12.45
C ASP A 26 -8.43 -39.34 -13.96
N ASP A 27 -7.59 -40.17 -14.59
CA ASP A 27 -7.68 -40.46 -16.04
C ASP A 27 -8.45 -41.76 -16.38
N ILE A 28 -9.27 -42.28 -15.45
CA ILE A 28 -10.26 -43.31 -15.76
C ILE A 28 -11.62 -42.66 -15.99
N SER A 29 -11.79 -42.05 -17.16
CA SER A 29 -13.12 -41.90 -17.77
C SER A 29 -13.11 -42.53 -19.15
N SER A 30 -13.90 -43.59 -19.27
CA SER A 30 -14.18 -44.39 -20.45
C SER A 30 -14.85 -43.57 -21.54
N ASP A 31 -14.19 -43.39 -22.67
CA ASP A 31 -14.74 -43.66 -24.03
C ASP A 31 -13.83 -43.04 -25.09
N ALA A 32 -12.98 -43.88 -25.70
CA ALA A 32 -12.59 -43.83 -27.12
C ALA A 32 -11.44 -44.83 -27.36
N LEU A 33 -11.76 -46.12 -27.31
CA LEU A 33 -10.92 -47.15 -27.92
C LEU A 33 -11.38 -47.33 -29.36
N SER A 34 -10.61 -46.77 -30.30
CA SER A 34 -10.50 -47.33 -31.64
C SER A 34 -9.03 -47.31 -32.02
N ASP A 35 -8.48 -48.51 -32.13
CA ASP A 35 -7.12 -48.85 -32.54
C ASP A 35 -6.71 -48.13 -33.83
N GLU A 36 -5.52 -47.51 -33.84
CA GLU A 36 -4.64 -47.40 -35.01
C GLU A 36 -3.33 -46.67 -34.63
N GLU A 37 -2.43 -47.31 -33.89
CA GLU A 37 -1.01 -46.94 -33.89
C GLU A 37 -0.11 -48.19 -33.83
N ALA A 38 0.05 -48.84 -34.97
CA ALA A 38 1.24 -49.61 -35.31
C ALA A 38 1.55 -49.42 -36.80
N GLU A 39 2.84 -49.26 -37.10
CA GLU A 39 3.45 -49.14 -38.44
C GLU A 39 3.44 -47.71 -39.04
N ASP A 40 4.52 -46.96 -38.84
CA ASP A 40 5.60 -46.98 -39.82
C ASP A 40 6.77 -46.05 -39.46
N ARG A 41 7.96 -46.64 -39.36
CA ARG A 41 9.22 -45.94 -39.61
C ARG A 41 9.78 -46.47 -40.93
N ALA A 42 10.13 -45.50 -41.78
CA ALA A 42 10.94 -45.58 -42.99
C ALA A 42 10.19 -45.89 -44.29
N GLU A 43 10.00 -44.87 -45.13
CA GLU A 43 10.72 -44.78 -46.41
C GLU A 43 10.59 -43.38 -47.05
N GLU A 44 11.65 -42.98 -47.74
CA GLU A 44 11.80 -41.73 -48.47
C GLU A 44 10.93 -41.71 -49.74
N GLY A 45 10.25 -40.59 -50.01
CA GLY A 45 9.79 -40.27 -51.36
C GLY A 45 8.48 -39.48 -51.45
N ALA A 46 8.53 -38.39 -52.23
CA ALA A 46 7.43 -37.64 -52.84
C ALA A 46 6.69 -36.56 -52.01
N ARG A 47 6.77 -35.33 -52.57
CA ARG A 47 5.88 -34.16 -52.40
C ARG A 47 4.42 -34.63 -52.45
N ASP A 48 3.48 -34.13 -51.64
CA ASP A 48 2.94 -32.77 -51.71
C ASP A 48 1.90 -32.57 -50.56
N LYS A 49 1.72 -31.32 -50.12
CA LYS A 49 0.59 -30.77 -49.32
C LYS A 49 0.06 -31.55 -48.10
N ARG A 50 0.58 -31.23 -46.91
CA ARG A 50 -0.22 -31.25 -45.67
C ARG A 50 -0.29 -29.83 -45.09
N THR A 51 -1.46 -29.24 -45.25
CA THR A 51 -1.95 -28.05 -44.54
C THR A 51 -1.65 -28.15 -43.04
N LEU A 52 -1.08 -27.08 -42.47
CA LEU A 52 -0.85 -26.93 -41.04
C LEU A 52 -2.14 -27.25 -40.26
N ARG A 53 -2.07 -28.18 -39.29
CA ARG A 53 -3.16 -28.35 -38.32
C ARG A 53 -3.33 -27.04 -37.53
N PRO A 54 -4.53 -26.42 -37.52
CA PRO A 54 -4.82 -25.29 -36.65
C PRO A 54 -4.86 -25.80 -35.20
N GLY A 55 -4.19 -25.13 -34.26
CA GLY A 55 -4.24 -25.52 -32.85
C GLY A 55 -2.93 -25.41 -32.06
N THR A 56 -1.78 -25.12 -32.68
CA THR A 56 -0.52 -24.93 -31.92
C THR A 56 -0.24 -23.45 -31.62
N LEU A 57 -0.59 -22.53 -32.53
CA LEU A 57 -0.37 -21.10 -32.31
C LEU A 57 -1.38 -20.55 -31.31
N GLU A 58 -2.64 -20.97 -31.46
CA GLU A 58 -3.78 -20.57 -30.62
C GLU A 58 -3.65 -21.04 -29.16
N ARG A 59 -2.77 -22.02 -28.89
CA ARG A 59 -2.43 -22.46 -27.53
C ARG A 59 -1.51 -21.51 -26.78
N PHE A 60 -0.70 -20.73 -27.50
CA PHE A 60 0.36 -19.88 -26.91
C PHE A 60 0.21 -18.41 -27.28
N ALA A 61 -0.69 -18.08 -28.19
CA ALA A 61 -0.94 -16.73 -28.65
C ALA A 61 -2.42 -16.51 -29.00
N THR A 62 -2.91 -15.31 -28.69
CA THR A 62 -4.28 -14.88 -28.95
C THR A 62 -4.32 -13.90 -30.11
N GLU A 63 -5.21 -14.10 -31.08
CA GLU A 63 -5.37 -13.18 -32.20
C GLU A 63 -6.25 -11.98 -31.83
N LEU A 64 -5.64 -10.82 -31.55
CA LEU A 64 -6.34 -9.60 -31.17
C LEU A 64 -7.23 -9.07 -32.30
N THR A 65 -6.82 -9.22 -33.57
CA THR A 65 -7.62 -8.78 -34.73
C THR A 65 -8.92 -9.58 -34.88
N ALA A 66 -8.90 -10.87 -34.55
CA ALA A 66 -10.10 -11.71 -34.54
C ALA A 66 -11.04 -11.33 -33.38
N LEU A 67 -10.49 -11.07 -32.18
CA LEU A 67 -11.28 -10.58 -31.05
C LEU A 67 -11.93 -9.22 -31.34
N ALA A 68 -11.19 -8.32 -32.02
CA ALA A 68 -11.71 -7.03 -32.44
C ALA A 68 -12.86 -7.17 -33.44
N ALA A 69 -12.71 -8.04 -34.44
CA ALA A 69 -13.76 -8.32 -35.42
C ALA A 69 -15.01 -8.95 -34.79
N ALA A 70 -14.84 -9.72 -33.71
CA ALA A 70 -15.93 -10.29 -32.91
C ALA A 70 -16.55 -9.31 -31.90
N GLY A 71 -16.08 -8.06 -31.82
CA GLY A 71 -16.58 -7.06 -30.86
C GLY A 71 -16.24 -7.35 -29.40
N LYS A 72 -15.27 -8.24 -29.14
CA LYS A 72 -14.92 -8.67 -27.77
C LYS A 72 -13.94 -7.74 -27.06
N LEU A 73 -13.20 -6.92 -27.80
CA LEU A 73 -12.27 -5.95 -27.22
C LEU A 73 -12.99 -4.75 -26.62
N GLU A 74 -12.35 -4.06 -25.69
CA GLU A 74 -12.86 -2.80 -25.15
C GLU A 74 -12.71 -1.65 -26.14
N PRO A 75 -13.70 -0.74 -26.23
CA PRO A 75 -13.55 0.42 -27.08
C PRO A 75 -12.37 1.26 -26.60
N VAL A 76 -11.49 1.65 -27.52
CA VAL A 76 -10.38 2.55 -27.21
C VAL A 76 -10.83 3.97 -27.46
N ILE A 77 -10.96 4.74 -26.38
CA ILE A 77 -11.35 6.15 -26.43
C ILE A 77 -10.12 7.03 -26.37
N GLY A 78 -10.01 7.95 -27.32
CA GLY A 78 -8.84 8.79 -27.47
C GLY A 78 -7.62 8.00 -27.97
N ARG A 79 -6.42 8.46 -27.58
CA ARG A 79 -5.12 7.85 -27.94
C ARG A 79 -4.84 7.80 -29.44
N GLU A 80 -5.48 8.65 -30.24
CA GLU A 80 -5.31 8.68 -31.69
C GLU A 80 -3.87 8.98 -32.09
N ALA A 81 -3.19 9.86 -31.36
CA ALA A 81 -1.82 10.25 -31.65
C ALA A 81 -0.86 9.07 -31.43
N GLU A 82 -1.03 8.30 -30.36
CA GLU A 82 -0.21 7.14 -30.01
C GLU A 82 -0.47 5.97 -30.97
N ILE A 83 -1.73 5.74 -31.34
CA ILE A 83 -2.10 4.73 -32.35
C ILE A 83 -1.52 5.12 -33.72
N GLU A 84 -1.69 6.37 -34.14
CA GLU A 84 -1.15 6.86 -35.42
C GLU A 84 0.38 6.79 -35.43
N ARG A 85 1.02 7.12 -34.31
CA ARG A 85 2.47 6.95 -34.15
C ARG A 85 2.89 5.49 -34.27
N THR A 86 2.12 4.57 -33.72
CA THR A 86 2.35 3.11 -33.82
C THR A 86 2.23 2.65 -35.28
N ILE A 87 1.19 3.08 -35.99
CA ILE A 87 0.96 2.86 -37.43
C ILE A 87 2.14 3.38 -38.25
N GLN A 88 2.58 4.61 -37.96
CA GLN A 88 3.71 5.25 -38.64
C GLN A 88 4.99 4.43 -38.46
N VAL A 89 5.27 3.95 -37.25
CA VAL A 89 6.44 3.12 -36.96
C VAL A 89 6.37 1.78 -37.70
N LEU A 90 5.24 1.06 -37.61
CA LEU A 90 5.04 -0.23 -38.30
C LEU A 90 5.16 -0.11 -39.83
N SER A 91 4.87 1.06 -40.38
CA SER A 91 4.95 1.35 -41.81
C SER A 91 6.37 1.71 -42.30
N ARG A 92 7.35 1.81 -41.41
CA ARG A 92 8.76 2.09 -41.77
C ARG A 92 9.41 0.88 -42.44
N ARG A 93 10.44 1.16 -43.25
CA ARG A 93 11.29 0.11 -43.85
C ARG A 93 12.27 -0.50 -42.84
N LEU A 94 12.80 0.32 -41.94
CA LEU A 94 13.75 -0.06 -40.88
C LEU A 94 13.26 0.52 -39.55
N LYS A 95 13.58 -0.17 -38.44
CA LYS A 95 13.04 0.14 -37.10
C LYS A 95 11.53 0.18 -37.09
N ASN A 96 10.93 -0.87 -37.66
CA ASN A 96 9.49 -1.04 -37.83
C ASN A 96 8.82 -1.78 -36.67
N ASN A 97 9.48 -1.78 -35.50
CA ASN A 97 8.97 -2.42 -34.28
C ASN A 97 8.73 -1.31 -33.25
N PRO A 98 7.49 -0.92 -32.97
CA PRO A 98 7.20 0.03 -31.89
C PRO A 98 7.41 -0.63 -30.53
N ILE A 99 7.90 0.15 -29.56
CA ILE A 99 7.84 -0.22 -28.15
C ILE A 99 7.13 0.90 -27.38
N HIS A 100 6.00 0.57 -26.78
CA HIS A 100 5.19 1.44 -25.93
C HIS A 100 5.83 1.49 -24.54
N VAL A 101 6.33 2.66 -24.16
CA VAL A 101 7.00 2.87 -22.87
C VAL A 101 6.20 3.89 -22.07
N GLY A 102 5.72 3.48 -20.90
CA GLY A 102 4.87 4.30 -20.05
C GLY A 102 4.69 3.66 -18.67
N ASP A 103 4.19 4.41 -17.69
CA ASP A 103 3.92 3.88 -16.35
C ASP A 103 2.91 2.71 -16.38
N ALA A 104 2.86 1.89 -15.33
CA ALA A 104 1.81 0.87 -15.20
C ALA A 104 0.43 1.54 -15.10
N GLY A 105 -0.60 0.93 -15.72
CA GLY A 105 -1.98 1.44 -15.68
C GLY A 105 -2.33 2.55 -16.68
N VAL A 106 -1.38 3.09 -17.48
CA VAL A 106 -1.70 4.18 -18.45
C VAL A 106 -2.44 3.72 -19.73
N GLY A 107 -2.66 2.41 -19.88
CA GLY A 107 -3.34 1.83 -21.06
C GLY A 107 -2.41 1.46 -22.23
N LYS A 108 -1.19 0.96 -21.97
CA LYS A 108 -0.25 0.53 -23.03
C LYS A 108 -0.84 -0.57 -23.93
N THR A 109 -1.46 -1.57 -23.32
CA THR A 109 -2.09 -2.71 -24.01
C THR A 109 -3.30 -2.26 -24.82
N ALA A 110 -4.10 -1.33 -24.28
CA ALA A 110 -5.25 -0.73 -24.98
C ALA A 110 -4.86 -0.05 -26.30
N ILE A 111 -3.67 0.56 -26.41
CA ILE A 111 -3.20 1.14 -27.69
C ILE A 111 -3.03 0.07 -28.77
N THR A 112 -2.51 -1.11 -28.40
CA THR A 112 -2.35 -2.23 -29.33
C THR A 112 -3.69 -2.84 -29.71
N GLU A 113 -4.63 -2.94 -28.77
CA GLU A 113 -6.00 -3.38 -29.03
C GLU A 113 -6.75 -2.40 -29.96
N GLY A 114 -6.59 -1.09 -29.76
CA GLY A 114 -7.15 -0.06 -30.63
C GLY A 114 -6.57 -0.12 -32.04
N LEU A 115 -5.29 -0.45 -32.19
CA LEU A 115 -4.71 -0.76 -33.48
C LEU A 115 -5.34 -2.01 -34.11
N ALA A 116 -5.57 -3.07 -33.33
CA ALA A 116 -6.24 -4.28 -33.81
C ALA A 116 -7.65 -3.99 -34.34
N GLN A 117 -8.42 -3.15 -33.63
CA GLN A 117 -9.73 -2.65 -34.06
C GLN A 117 -9.65 -1.86 -35.37
N ARG A 118 -8.69 -0.94 -35.52
CA ARG A 118 -8.50 -0.20 -36.78
C ARG A 118 -8.14 -1.11 -37.94
N ILE A 119 -7.31 -2.13 -37.71
CA ILE A 119 -6.95 -3.09 -38.75
C ILE A 119 -8.17 -3.93 -39.16
N ALA A 120 -8.94 -4.43 -38.19
CA ALA A 120 -10.17 -5.21 -38.42
C ALA A 120 -11.23 -4.39 -39.19
N ALA A 121 -11.39 -3.11 -38.85
CA ALA A 121 -12.27 -2.18 -39.56
C ALA A 121 -11.73 -1.71 -40.92
N GLY A 122 -10.47 -2.03 -41.27
CA GLY A 122 -9.82 -1.55 -42.49
C GLY A 122 -9.41 -0.07 -42.48
N ASN A 123 -9.47 0.59 -41.31
CA ASN A 123 -9.12 1.99 -41.05
C ASN A 123 -7.61 2.16 -40.81
N VAL A 124 -6.80 1.58 -41.70
CA VAL A 124 -5.32 1.68 -41.68
C VAL A 124 -4.78 1.92 -43.10
N PRO A 125 -3.56 2.47 -43.23
CA PRO A 125 -2.91 2.64 -44.52
C PRO A 125 -2.85 1.32 -45.32
N PRO A 126 -2.84 1.36 -46.66
CA PRO A 126 -2.81 0.16 -47.50
C PRO A 126 -1.70 -0.84 -47.15
N LYS A 127 -0.56 -0.34 -46.66
CA LYS A 127 0.60 -1.14 -46.22
C LYS A 127 0.33 -2.01 -44.98
N LEU A 128 -0.71 -1.70 -44.20
CA LEU A 128 -1.10 -2.43 -42.99
C LEU A 128 -2.43 -3.18 -43.14
N LYS A 129 -3.11 -3.07 -44.30
CA LYS A 129 -4.35 -3.81 -44.53
C LYS A 129 -4.10 -5.32 -44.59
N GLY A 130 -4.94 -6.06 -43.86
CA GLY A 130 -4.90 -7.52 -43.77
C GLY A 130 -3.77 -8.06 -42.89
N TYR A 131 -3.13 -7.23 -42.07
CA TYR A 131 -2.29 -7.73 -40.98
C TYR A 131 -3.13 -8.34 -39.86
N THR A 132 -2.56 -9.32 -39.18
CA THR A 132 -3.14 -9.93 -37.97
C THR A 132 -2.20 -9.64 -36.80
N ILE A 133 -2.77 -9.29 -35.64
CA ILE A 133 -2.00 -9.05 -34.42
C ILE A 133 -2.16 -10.25 -33.49
N TRP A 134 -1.04 -10.84 -33.08
CA TRP A 134 -0.98 -12.01 -32.21
C TRP A 134 -0.32 -11.62 -30.89
N SER A 135 -1.09 -11.61 -29.81
CA SER A 135 -0.60 -11.39 -28.45
C SER A 135 0.00 -12.68 -27.89
N LEU A 136 1.23 -12.62 -27.40
CA LEU A 136 1.89 -13.76 -26.76
C LEU A 136 1.35 -13.96 -25.34
N ASP A 137 0.91 -15.17 -25.01
CA ASP A 137 0.48 -15.52 -23.66
C ASP A 137 1.66 -16.11 -22.86
N MET A 138 2.21 -15.29 -21.97
CA MET A 138 3.32 -15.70 -21.12
C MET A 138 2.93 -16.80 -20.12
N GLY A 139 1.70 -16.80 -19.63
CA GLY A 139 1.19 -17.82 -18.71
C GLY A 139 1.10 -19.19 -19.38
N ALA A 140 0.52 -19.24 -20.59
CA ALA A 140 0.44 -20.47 -21.38
C ALA A 140 1.82 -21.01 -21.77
N LEU A 141 2.78 -20.13 -22.05
CA LEU A 141 4.15 -20.54 -22.35
C LEU A 141 4.86 -21.18 -21.16
N LEU A 142 4.60 -20.72 -19.94
CA LEU A 142 5.19 -21.24 -18.69
C LEU A 142 4.44 -22.45 -18.12
N ALA A 143 3.15 -22.56 -18.40
CA ALA A 143 2.32 -23.65 -17.89
C ALA A 143 2.90 -25.03 -18.30
N GLY A 144 3.28 -25.84 -17.30
CA GLY A 144 3.83 -27.16 -17.52
C GLY A 144 5.26 -27.21 -18.09
N THR A 145 6.02 -26.10 -18.06
CA THR A 145 7.47 -26.14 -18.33
C THR A 145 8.21 -26.56 -17.06
N LYS A 146 9.05 -27.60 -17.14
CA LYS A 146 9.91 -28.02 -16.01
C LYS A 146 11.30 -27.40 -16.12
N PHE A 147 11.74 -27.15 -17.34
CA PHE A 147 13.06 -26.59 -17.63
C PHE A 147 12.95 -25.33 -18.47
N ARG A 148 13.93 -24.43 -18.33
CA ARG A 148 14.04 -23.20 -19.13
C ARG A 148 14.07 -23.48 -20.65
N GLY A 149 14.68 -24.59 -21.06
CA GLY A 149 14.74 -25.00 -22.47
C GLY A 149 13.35 -25.25 -23.08
N ASP A 150 12.40 -25.76 -22.29
CA ASP A 150 11.03 -26.02 -22.74
C ASP A 150 10.31 -24.70 -23.12
N PHE A 151 10.53 -23.66 -22.31
CA PHE A 151 10.01 -22.32 -22.57
C PHE A 151 10.61 -21.74 -23.86
N GLU A 152 11.94 -21.78 -24.00
CA GLU A 152 12.63 -21.29 -25.20
C GLU A 152 12.17 -22.03 -26.46
N GLU A 153 11.95 -23.35 -26.38
CA GLU A 153 11.42 -24.15 -27.49
C GLU A 153 10.00 -23.73 -27.88
N ARG A 154 9.12 -23.46 -26.91
CA ARG A 154 7.75 -22.98 -27.18
C ARG A 154 7.75 -21.60 -27.82
N VAL A 155 8.55 -20.66 -27.32
CA VAL A 155 8.72 -19.33 -27.92
C VAL A 155 9.23 -19.44 -29.35
N LYS A 156 10.23 -20.30 -29.58
CA LYS A 156 10.76 -20.56 -30.92
C LYS A 156 9.67 -21.11 -31.87
N LYS A 157 8.86 -22.06 -31.41
CA LYS A 157 7.72 -22.60 -32.20
C LYS A 157 6.74 -21.51 -32.59
N VAL A 158 6.39 -20.60 -31.68
CA VAL A 158 5.50 -19.47 -31.98
C VAL A 158 6.12 -18.55 -33.04
N ILE A 159 7.39 -18.16 -32.88
CA ILE A 159 8.10 -17.31 -33.85
C ILE A 159 8.16 -17.98 -35.23
N ASP A 160 8.50 -19.27 -35.30
CA ASP A 160 8.59 -20.01 -36.56
C ASP A 160 7.22 -20.13 -37.27
N LEU A 161 6.13 -20.24 -36.52
CA LEU A 161 4.77 -20.23 -37.08
C LEU A 161 4.37 -18.85 -37.60
N LEU A 162 4.71 -17.78 -36.87
CA LEU A 162 4.42 -16.41 -37.29
C LEU A 162 5.25 -15.99 -38.50
N LEU A 163 6.50 -16.43 -38.61
CA LEU A 163 7.36 -16.17 -39.78
C LEU A 163 6.83 -16.79 -41.08
N LYS A 164 5.98 -17.83 -41.00
CA LYS A 164 5.31 -18.44 -42.16
C LYS A 164 4.07 -17.66 -42.61
N LYS A 165 3.55 -16.75 -41.78
CA LYS A 165 2.42 -15.87 -42.14
C LYS A 165 2.97 -14.58 -42.79
N GLU A 166 2.44 -14.20 -43.95
CA GLU A 166 2.94 -13.01 -44.69
C GLU A 166 2.63 -11.68 -43.97
N LYS A 167 1.50 -11.62 -43.27
CA LYS A 167 1.01 -10.40 -42.63
C LYS A 167 0.68 -10.62 -41.16
N ALA A 168 1.72 -10.88 -40.37
CA ALA A 168 1.62 -11.06 -38.92
C ALA A 168 2.40 -9.97 -38.17
N ILE A 169 1.84 -9.52 -37.05
CA ILE A 169 2.47 -8.68 -36.05
C ILE A 169 2.43 -9.46 -34.73
N LEU A 170 3.58 -9.64 -34.11
CA LEU A 170 3.69 -10.19 -32.75
C LEU A 170 3.53 -9.05 -31.74
N PHE A 171 2.65 -9.20 -30.77
CA PHE A 171 2.56 -8.33 -29.61
C PHE A 171 3.07 -9.08 -28.38
N ILE A 172 3.95 -8.43 -27.62
CA ILE A 172 4.52 -8.95 -26.38
C ILE A 172 4.28 -7.92 -25.29
N ASP A 173 3.32 -8.21 -24.42
CA ASP A 173 3.17 -7.42 -23.20
C ASP A 173 4.34 -7.69 -22.26
N GLU A 174 4.75 -6.67 -21.51
CA GLU A 174 5.89 -6.74 -20.60
C GLU A 174 7.15 -7.35 -21.26
N ILE A 175 7.54 -6.83 -22.43
CA ILE A 175 8.61 -7.40 -23.27
C ILE A 175 9.97 -7.55 -22.56
N HIS A 176 10.18 -6.84 -21.46
CA HIS A 176 11.38 -6.99 -20.63
C HIS A 176 11.47 -8.36 -19.95
N THR A 177 10.34 -9.05 -19.71
CA THR A 177 10.27 -10.39 -19.08
C THR A 177 11.00 -11.47 -19.88
N ILE A 178 11.06 -11.30 -21.20
CA ILE A 178 11.73 -12.22 -22.14
C ILE A 178 13.14 -11.76 -22.55
N ILE A 179 13.53 -10.53 -22.16
CA ILE A 179 14.84 -9.95 -22.46
C ILE A 179 15.65 -9.95 -21.16
N GLY A 180 16.25 -11.09 -20.83
CA GLY A 180 17.12 -11.21 -19.68
C GLY A 180 18.52 -10.67 -19.99
N ALA A 181 18.86 -9.48 -19.48
CA ALA A 181 20.20 -8.91 -19.57
C ALA A 181 21.19 -9.65 -18.65
N GLY A 182 21.50 -10.92 -18.93
CA GLY A 182 22.63 -11.65 -18.36
C GLY A 182 22.72 -11.65 -16.81
N ALA A 183 21.61 -11.77 -16.10
CA ALA A 183 21.61 -11.72 -14.64
C ALA A 183 22.18 -13.01 -14.01
N VAL A 184 23.25 -12.82 -13.25
CA VAL A 184 23.99 -13.78 -12.40
C VAL A 184 23.14 -14.28 -11.21
N THR A 185 21.84 -13.94 -11.17
CA THR A 185 20.90 -14.18 -10.08
C THR A 185 19.62 -14.87 -10.56
N GLY A 186 19.77 -16.03 -11.19
CA GLY A 186 18.81 -17.16 -11.15
C GLY A 186 17.36 -17.01 -11.62
N SER A 187 16.89 -15.85 -12.13
CA SER A 187 15.43 -15.59 -12.18
C SER A 187 14.84 -15.03 -13.49
N THR A 188 15.61 -14.76 -14.54
CA THR A 188 15.03 -14.28 -15.82
C THR A 188 15.21 -15.27 -16.97
N LEU A 189 14.11 -15.61 -17.62
CA LEU A 189 14.05 -16.31 -18.89
C LEU A 189 14.66 -15.40 -19.97
N ASP A 190 15.65 -15.87 -20.74
CA ASP A 190 16.26 -15.06 -21.81
C ASP A 190 15.98 -15.70 -23.17
N ALA A 191 14.93 -15.19 -23.82
CA ALA A 191 14.56 -15.52 -25.20
C ALA A 191 15.00 -14.44 -26.19
N SER A 192 15.81 -13.46 -25.76
CA SER A 192 16.26 -12.34 -26.62
C SER A 192 17.00 -12.85 -27.87
N ASN A 193 17.74 -13.95 -27.74
CA ASN A 193 18.49 -14.58 -28.82
C ASN A 193 17.59 -15.22 -29.89
N LEU A 194 16.35 -15.59 -29.55
CA LEU A 194 15.36 -16.12 -30.50
C LEU A 194 14.69 -14.98 -31.30
N LEU A 195 14.48 -13.83 -30.68
CA LEU A 195 13.87 -12.67 -31.33
C LEU A 195 14.83 -11.90 -32.24
N LYS A 196 16.12 -11.80 -31.87
CA LYS A 196 17.13 -11.02 -32.61
C LYS A 196 17.20 -11.38 -34.12
N PRO A 197 17.24 -12.66 -34.54
CA PRO A 197 17.22 -13.04 -35.95
C PRO A 197 15.92 -12.68 -36.66
N ALA A 198 14.77 -12.97 -36.03
CA ALA A 198 13.44 -12.73 -36.59
C ALA A 198 13.23 -11.23 -36.88
N LEU A 199 13.62 -10.37 -35.93
CA LEU A 199 13.52 -8.91 -36.04
C LEU A 199 14.55 -8.30 -37.00
N THR A 200 15.75 -8.90 -37.10
CA THR A 200 16.80 -8.41 -38.02
C THR A 200 16.48 -8.73 -39.47
N SER A 201 15.83 -9.86 -39.74
CA SER A 201 15.39 -10.23 -41.09
C SER A 201 14.31 -9.29 -41.65
N GLY A 202 13.63 -8.54 -40.78
CA GLY A 202 12.50 -7.66 -41.13
C GLY A 202 11.23 -8.41 -41.54
N LYS A 203 11.24 -9.75 -41.51
CA LYS A 203 10.10 -10.60 -41.88
C LYS A 203 9.01 -10.60 -40.81
N LEU A 204 9.38 -10.44 -39.53
CA LEU A 204 8.45 -10.33 -38.41
C LEU A 204 8.43 -8.89 -37.90
N ARG A 205 7.22 -8.34 -37.74
CA ARG A 205 7.00 -7.08 -37.01
C ARG A 205 6.61 -7.39 -35.58
N CYS A 206 7.09 -6.60 -34.64
CA CYS A 206 6.82 -6.76 -33.22
C CYS A 206 6.38 -5.45 -32.58
N ILE A 207 5.36 -5.49 -31.74
CA ILE A 207 4.95 -4.44 -30.82
C ILE A 207 5.31 -4.94 -29.42
N GLY A 208 6.04 -4.14 -28.64
CA GLY A 208 6.31 -4.45 -27.24
C GLY A 208 5.75 -3.38 -26.31
N SER A 209 5.37 -3.73 -25.09
CA SER A 209 5.07 -2.78 -24.02
C SER A 209 5.98 -3.02 -22.82
N THR A 210 6.34 -1.95 -22.11
CA THR A 210 7.18 -2.01 -20.90
C THR A 210 7.02 -0.74 -20.07
N THR A 211 7.47 -0.76 -18.82
CA THR A 211 7.59 0.47 -18.01
C THR A 211 8.86 1.27 -18.34
N TYR A 212 8.89 2.54 -17.92
CA TYR A 212 10.09 3.38 -18.03
C TYR A 212 11.30 2.76 -17.33
N ASP A 213 11.09 2.23 -16.13
CA ASP A 213 12.16 1.65 -15.32
C ASP A 213 12.79 0.43 -15.98
N GLU A 214 11.96 -0.51 -16.45
CA GLU A 214 12.42 -1.72 -17.14
C GLU A 214 13.07 -1.40 -18.48
N TYR A 215 12.55 -0.41 -19.21
CA TYR A 215 13.14 0.02 -20.47
C TYR A 215 14.60 0.47 -20.27
N ASN A 216 14.85 1.35 -19.31
CA ASN A 216 16.18 1.89 -19.04
C ASN A 216 17.11 0.82 -18.41
N LYS A 217 16.58 0.00 -17.49
CA LYS A 217 17.39 -1.00 -16.76
C LYS A 217 17.82 -2.16 -17.65
N ILE A 218 16.95 -2.62 -18.55
CA ILE A 218 17.08 -3.89 -19.27
C ILE A 218 17.16 -3.64 -20.78
N PHE A 219 16.12 -3.05 -21.36
CA PHE A 219 15.93 -3.02 -22.81
C PHE A 219 16.95 -2.11 -23.53
N GLU A 220 17.22 -0.93 -22.97
CA GLU A 220 18.14 0.06 -23.56
C GLU A 220 19.59 -0.45 -23.57
N LYS A 221 19.96 -1.27 -22.59
CA LYS A 221 21.30 -1.87 -22.49
C LYS A 221 21.56 -2.90 -23.59
N ASP A 222 20.52 -3.61 -24.08
CA ASP A 222 20.65 -4.49 -25.24
C ASP A 222 20.68 -3.67 -26.55
N ARG A 223 21.91 -3.34 -26.98
CA ARG A 223 22.15 -2.61 -28.24
C ARG A 223 21.57 -3.30 -29.48
N ALA A 224 21.43 -4.62 -29.51
CA ALA A 224 20.93 -5.33 -30.68
C ALA A 224 19.42 -5.13 -30.84
N LEU A 225 18.66 -5.23 -29.74
CA LEU A 225 17.22 -5.02 -29.72
C LEU A 225 16.85 -3.53 -29.78
N SER A 226 17.50 -2.68 -28.98
CA SER A 226 17.25 -1.22 -28.98
C SER A 226 17.38 -0.59 -30.37
N ARG A 227 18.32 -1.07 -31.21
CA ARG A 227 18.48 -0.60 -32.59
C ARG A 227 17.36 -1.03 -33.55
N ARG A 228 16.50 -1.98 -33.18
CA ARG A 228 15.40 -2.51 -34.01
C ARG A 228 14.04 -1.96 -33.59
N PHE A 229 13.92 -1.46 -32.37
CA PHE A 229 12.71 -0.85 -31.86
C PHE A 229 12.74 0.66 -31.97
N GLN A 230 11.54 1.25 -32.05
CA GLN A 230 11.32 2.68 -31.93
C GLN A 230 10.48 2.92 -30.68
N LYS A 231 11.07 3.63 -29.71
CA LYS A 231 10.35 4.06 -28.51
C LYS A 231 9.20 5.00 -28.88
N ILE A 232 8.04 4.73 -28.29
CA ILE A 232 6.84 5.58 -28.27
C ILE A 232 6.49 5.77 -26.79
N ASP A 233 6.59 7.01 -26.32
CA ASP A 233 6.23 7.39 -24.96
C ASP A 233 4.70 7.43 -24.80
N ILE A 234 4.18 6.69 -23.83
CA ILE A 234 2.77 6.66 -23.46
C ILE A 234 2.62 7.38 -22.14
N VAL A 235 2.03 8.57 -22.19
CA VAL A 235 1.83 9.42 -21.03
C VAL A 235 0.52 9.11 -20.32
N GLU A 236 0.48 9.37 -19.01
CA GLU A 236 -0.77 9.38 -18.23
C GLU A 236 -1.76 10.36 -18.88
N PRO A 237 -3.01 9.95 -19.16
CA PRO A 237 -4.00 10.84 -19.74
C PRO A 237 -4.39 11.93 -18.75
N THR A 238 -4.83 13.07 -19.28
CA THR A 238 -5.34 14.18 -18.49
C THR A 238 -6.68 13.82 -17.84
N ILE A 239 -7.10 14.59 -16.83
CA ILE A 239 -8.40 14.42 -16.19
C ILE A 239 -9.55 14.45 -17.23
N PRO A 240 -9.64 15.44 -18.14
CA PRO A 240 -10.69 15.46 -19.16
C PRO A 240 -10.66 14.24 -20.09
N GLU A 241 -9.48 13.83 -20.56
CA GLU A 241 -9.33 12.64 -21.41
C GLU A 241 -9.79 11.37 -20.68
N THR A 242 -9.47 11.25 -19.39
CA THR A 242 -9.89 10.11 -18.57
C THR A 242 -11.41 10.08 -18.38
N VAL A 243 -12.07 11.23 -18.21
CA VAL A 243 -13.53 11.30 -18.12
C VAL A 243 -14.16 10.76 -19.41
N GLU A 244 -13.64 11.12 -20.58
CA GLU A 244 -14.12 10.59 -21.85
C GLU A 244 -13.86 9.08 -21.98
N ILE A 245 -12.71 8.59 -21.49
CA ILE A 245 -12.44 7.14 -21.40
C ILE A 245 -13.50 6.45 -20.54
N LEU A 246 -13.82 6.97 -19.35
CA LEU A 246 -14.85 6.37 -18.49
C LEU A 246 -16.23 6.41 -19.13
N LYS A 247 -16.61 7.49 -19.83
CA LYS A 247 -17.88 7.57 -20.57
C LYS A 247 -18.00 6.51 -21.65
N GLY A 248 -16.90 6.19 -22.34
CA GLY A 248 -16.90 5.13 -23.35
C GLY A 248 -16.93 3.72 -22.77
N LEU A 249 -16.37 3.51 -21.57
CA LEU A 249 -16.43 2.23 -20.85
C LEU A 249 -17.74 2.04 -20.06
N ARG A 250 -18.43 3.14 -19.71
CA ARG A 250 -19.65 3.17 -18.90
C ARG A 250 -20.66 2.08 -19.28
N PRO A 251 -21.07 1.89 -20.55
CA PRO A 251 -22.13 0.93 -20.88
C PRO A 251 -21.80 -0.51 -20.45
N LYS A 252 -20.52 -0.91 -20.51
CA LYS A 252 -20.10 -2.27 -20.11
C LYS A 252 -20.18 -2.46 -18.60
N TYR A 253 -19.74 -1.47 -17.82
CA TYR A 253 -19.79 -1.53 -16.36
C TYR A 253 -21.23 -1.40 -15.83
N GLU A 254 -22.06 -0.57 -16.47
CA GLU A 254 -23.49 -0.47 -16.18
C GLU A 254 -24.20 -1.80 -16.42
N GLU A 255 -23.95 -2.46 -17.56
CA GLU A 255 -24.53 -3.77 -17.86
C GLU A 255 -24.04 -4.85 -16.87
N TYR A 256 -22.73 -4.88 -16.60
CA TYR A 256 -22.12 -5.90 -15.75
C TYR A 256 -22.61 -5.84 -14.30
N HIS A 257 -22.63 -4.64 -13.70
CA HIS A 257 -23.10 -4.46 -12.32
C HIS A 257 -24.61 -4.23 -12.23
N ASN A 258 -25.28 -3.92 -13.34
CA ASN A 258 -26.67 -3.48 -13.42
C ASN A 258 -26.93 -2.27 -12.47
N VAL A 259 -26.18 -1.21 -12.76
CA VAL A 259 -26.15 0.11 -12.11
C VAL A 259 -26.16 1.22 -13.16
N GLN A 260 -26.35 2.48 -12.75
CA GLN A 260 -26.23 3.65 -13.65
C GLN A 260 -25.25 4.69 -13.11
N TYR A 261 -24.37 5.19 -13.98
CA TYR A 261 -23.42 6.26 -13.64
C TYR A 261 -23.81 7.57 -14.33
N SER A 262 -24.05 8.61 -13.53
CA SER A 262 -24.20 9.96 -14.05
C SER A 262 -22.85 10.52 -14.54
N ASP A 263 -22.89 11.47 -15.49
CA ASP A 263 -21.69 12.15 -15.98
C ASP A 263 -20.94 12.88 -14.84
N GLU A 264 -21.68 13.45 -13.88
CA GLU A 264 -21.12 14.09 -12.68
C GLU A 264 -20.38 13.07 -11.81
N THR A 265 -20.95 11.88 -11.61
CA THR A 265 -20.33 10.80 -10.84
C THR A 265 -18.99 10.38 -11.45
N LEU A 266 -18.92 10.25 -12.78
CA LEU A 266 -17.67 9.91 -13.49
C LEU A 266 -16.61 11.01 -13.35
N GLU A 267 -17.00 12.28 -13.47
CA GLU A 267 -16.08 13.39 -13.26
C GLU A 267 -15.50 13.40 -11.83
N ILE A 268 -16.36 13.16 -10.85
CA ILE A 268 -15.96 13.09 -9.44
C ILE A 268 -15.01 11.91 -9.21
N ALA A 269 -15.32 10.74 -9.79
CA ALA A 269 -14.46 9.55 -9.70
C ALA A 269 -13.04 9.85 -10.22
N VAL A 270 -12.91 10.46 -11.40
CA VAL A 270 -11.60 10.82 -11.95
C VAL A 270 -10.89 11.87 -11.09
N LYS A 271 -11.58 12.96 -10.70
CA LYS A 271 -10.98 14.05 -9.91
C LYS A 271 -10.47 13.54 -8.57
N LEU A 272 -11.29 12.78 -7.85
CA LEU A 272 -10.93 12.23 -6.55
C LEU A 272 -9.87 11.13 -6.66
N ALA A 273 -9.94 10.24 -7.67
CA ALA A 273 -8.90 9.23 -7.89
C ALA A 273 -7.54 9.86 -8.23
N ALA A 274 -7.54 10.89 -9.09
CA ALA A 274 -6.35 11.68 -9.39
C ALA A 274 -5.79 12.36 -8.14
N GLN A 275 -6.66 12.87 -7.27
CA GLN A 275 -6.28 13.57 -6.07
C GLN A 275 -5.74 12.62 -4.99
N PHE A 276 -6.40 11.50 -4.70
CA PHE A 276 -6.17 10.70 -3.48
C PHE A 276 -5.45 9.37 -3.72
N ILE A 277 -5.57 8.77 -4.90
CA ILE A 277 -4.87 7.52 -5.23
C ILE A 277 -3.59 7.87 -5.99
N THR A 278 -2.53 8.21 -5.24
CA THR A 278 -1.28 8.74 -5.81
C THR A 278 -0.31 7.67 -6.30
N GLU A 279 -0.44 6.43 -5.82
CA GLU A 279 0.46 5.33 -6.19
C GLU A 279 0.17 4.71 -7.56
N ARG A 280 -1.03 4.95 -8.08
CA ARG A 280 -1.48 4.46 -9.39
C ARG A 280 -1.73 5.61 -10.36
N LYS A 281 -1.81 5.26 -11.64
CA LYS A 281 -1.93 6.20 -12.75
C LYS A 281 -3.32 6.15 -13.36
N LEU A 282 -3.75 7.27 -13.93
CA LEU A 282 -4.90 7.29 -14.81
C LEU A 282 -4.57 6.54 -16.12
N PRO A 283 -5.56 5.91 -16.78
CA PRO A 283 -6.97 5.82 -16.37
C PRO A 283 -7.26 4.67 -15.39
N ASP A 284 -6.34 3.72 -15.20
CA ASP A 284 -6.53 2.48 -14.41
C ASP A 284 -7.16 2.72 -13.03
N LYS A 285 -6.61 3.63 -12.22
CA LYS A 285 -7.15 3.92 -10.88
C LYS A 285 -8.57 4.48 -10.88
N ALA A 286 -9.00 5.13 -11.95
CA ALA A 286 -10.36 5.68 -12.03
C ALA A 286 -11.35 4.62 -12.51
N ILE A 287 -10.89 3.68 -13.36
CA ILE A 287 -11.65 2.49 -13.76
C ILE A 287 -11.92 1.62 -12.53
N ASP A 288 -10.89 1.35 -11.73
CA ASP A 288 -10.99 0.57 -10.47
C ASP A 288 -12.02 1.19 -9.51
N VAL A 289 -12.04 2.53 -9.39
CA VAL A 289 -13.00 3.24 -8.54
C VAL A 289 -14.45 3.06 -9.01
N ILE A 290 -14.73 3.17 -10.32
CA ILE A 290 -16.11 3.01 -10.80
C ILE A 290 -16.56 1.55 -10.71
N ASP A 291 -15.65 0.60 -10.92
CA ASP A 291 -15.90 -0.83 -10.85
C ASP A 291 -16.24 -1.25 -9.41
N GLU A 292 -15.39 -0.87 -8.44
CA GLU A 292 -15.65 -1.10 -7.01
C GLU A 292 -16.93 -0.40 -6.53
N ALA A 293 -17.24 0.80 -7.04
CA ALA A 293 -18.47 1.52 -6.70
C ALA A 293 -19.73 0.80 -7.21
N GLY A 294 -19.67 0.28 -8.44
CA GLY A 294 -20.74 -0.54 -9.03
C GLY A 294 -20.99 -1.80 -8.20
N ALA A 295 -19.92 -2.51 -7.86
CA ALA A 295 -19.98 -3.70 -7.02
C ALA A 295 -20.53 -3.39 -5.61
N LEU A 296 -20.06 -2.31 -4.98
CA LEU A 296 -20.51 -1.89 -3.64
C LEU A 296 -22.00 -1.57 -3.63
N ALA A 297 -22.47 -0.79 -4.60
CA ALA A 297 -23.87 -0.39 -4.70
C ALA A 297 -24.77 -1.60 -4.95
N ARG A 298 -24.35 -2.53 -5.82
CA ARG A 298 -25.06 -3.78 -6.07
C ARG A 298 -25.18 -4.63 -4.80
N ILE A 299 -24.06 -4.88 -4.10
CA ILE A 299 -24.06 -5.68 -2.87
C ILE A 299 -24.95 -5.06 -1.78
N ARG A 300 -25.00 -3.72 -1.68
CA ARG A 300 -25.88 -3.02 -0.74
C ARG A 300 -27.35 -3.23 -1.11
N ALA A 301 -27.70 -3.03 -2.38
CA ALA A 301 -29.07 -3.22 -2.86
C ALA A 301 -29.55 -4.67 -2.66
N ASP A 302 -28.68 -5.66 -2.86
CA ASP A 302 -29.01 -7.07 -2.65
C ASP A 302 -29.24 -7.42 -1.17
N LYS A 303 -28.61 -6.69 -0.23
CA LYS A 303 -28.81 -6.88 1.22
C LYS A 303 -30.08 -6.23 1.76
N GLU A 304 -30.51 -5.15 1.13
CA GLU A 304 -31.68 -4.36 1.57
C GLU A 304 -33.00 -4.90 0.99
N LYS A 305 -32.96 -5.82 0.01
CA LYS A 305 -34.15 -6.33 -0.69
C LYS A 305 -34.68 -7.66 -0.15
N ASP A 306 -36.01 -7.71 0.00
CA ASP A 306 -36.85 -8.91 -0.19
C ASP A 306 -36.87 -9.27 -1.69
N GLU A 307 -36.91 -10.56 -2.03
CA GLU A 307 -36.60 -11.24 -3.31
C GLU A 307 -37.19 -10.72 -4.65
N THR A 308 -37.88 -9.57 -4.71
CA THR A 308 -38.69 -9.17 -5.88
C THR A 308 -38.31 -7.88 -6.60
N ASP A 309 -37.35 -7.09 -6.10
CA ASP A 309 -37.05 -5.82 -6.73
C ASP A 309 -35.78 -5.89 -7.60
N THR A 310 -35.93 -5.76 -8.91
CA THR A 310 -34.84 -5.77 -9.91
C THR A 310 -34.44 -4.36 -10.35
N ALA A 311 -34.77 -3.33 -9.55
CA ALA A 311 -34.39 -1.96 -9.87
C ALA A 311 -32.88 -1.78 -10.07
N THR A 312 -32.53 -1.10 -11.16
CA THR A 312 -31.20 -0.53 -11.44
C THR A 312 -30.83 0.44 -10.32
N VAL A 313 -29.59 0.37 -9.83
CA VAL A 313 -29.12 1.24 -8.74
C VAL A 313 -28.33 2.41 -9.31
N ASP A 314 -28.70 3.63 -8.95
CA ASP A 314 -27.96 4.82 -9.35
C ASP A 314 -26.75 5.03 -8.43
N ILE A 315 -25.58 5.24 -9.02
CA ILE A 315 -24.34 5.49 -8.27
C ILE A 315 -24.27 6.96 -7.88
N SER A 316 -24.29 7.21 -6.57
CA SER A 316 -24.18 8.55 -6.02
C SER A 316 -22.70 8.99 -5.92
N PRO A 317 -22.43 10.31 -5.87
CA PRO A 317 -21.09 10.82 -5.54
C PRO A 317 -20.57 10.29 -4.20
N HIS A 318 -21.46 9.99 -3.24
CA HIS A 318 -21.08 9.45 -1.95
C HIS A 318 -20.51 8.03 -2.06
N ASP A 319 -21.03 7.18 -2.96
CA ASP A 319 -20.50 5.83 -3.18
C ASP A 319 -19.06 5.88 -3.70
N ILE A 320 -18.77 6.82 -4.60
CA ILE A 320 -17.41 7.09 -5.10
C ILE A 320 -16.49 7.54 -3.96
N GLU A 321 -16.94 8.44 -3.08
CA GLU A 321 -16.15 8.89 -1.93
C GLU A 321 -15.80 7.74 -0.99
N VAL A 322 -16.78 6.87 -0.69
CA VAL A 322 -16.58 5.69 0.18
C VAL A 322 -15.55 4.73 -0.41
N VAL A 323 -15.63 4.45 -1.72
CA VAL A 323 -14.67 3.58 -2.41
C VAL A 323 -13.27 4.19 -2.39
N ILE A 324 -13.13 5.48 -2.71
CA ILE A 324 -11.83 6.14 -2.71
C ILE A 324 -11.22 6.19 -1.31
N ALA A 325 -12.02 6.44 -0.28
CA ALA A 325 -11.59 6.40 1.10
C ALA A 325 -10.98 5.02 1.46
N LYS A 326 -11.62 3.93 1.02
CA LYS A 326 -11.13 2.56 1.21
C LYS A 326 -9.85 2.28 0.43
N ILE A 327 -9.82 2.58 -0.88
CA ILE A 327 -8.66 2.32 -1.75
C ILE A 327 -7.45 3.13 -1.27
N ALA A 328 -7.64 4.42 -0.99
CA ALA A 328 -6.57 5.31 -0.56
C ALA A 328 -6.25 5.20 0.95
N ARG A 329 -7.04 4.43 1.72
CA ARG A 329 -6.91 4.29 3.19
C ARG A 329 -6.93 5.64 3.91
N ILE A 330 -7.81 6.52 3.45
CA ILE A 330 -8.04 7.85 4.02
C ILE A 330 -9.46 7.92 4.59
N PRO A 331 -9.73 8.84 5.54
CA PRO A 331 -11.08 9.08 6.02
C PRO A 331 -11.98 9.58 4.89
N GLU A 332 -13.26 9.24 4.97
CA GLU A 332 -14.28 9.83 4.13
C GLU A 332 -14.30 11.36 4.32
N ARG A 333 -14.47 12.11 3.23
CA ARG A 333 -14.54 13.58 3.29
C ARG A 333 -15.79 14.04 4.03
N THR A 334 -16.90 13.39 3.73
CA THR A 334 -18.14 13.62 4.42
C THR A 334 -18.04 12.93 5.78
N VAL A 335 -17.94 13.74 6.84
CA VAL A 335 -17.92 13.23 8.21
C VAL A 335 -19.20 12.42 8.40
N SER A 336 -19.07 11.10 8.51
CA SER A 336 -20.19 10.21 8.78
C SER A 336 -20.87 10.66 10.08
N SER A 337 -22.16 10.33 10.28
CA SER A 337 -22.84 10.60 11.55
C SER A 337 -22.00 10.10 12.74
N SER A 338 -21.43 8.90 12.61
CA SER A 338 -20.56 8.29 13.61
C SER A 338 -19.25 9.08 13.87
N GLU A 339 -18.65 9.71 12.85
CA GLU A 339 -17.42 10.49 13.02
C GLU A 339 -17.73 11.89 13.57
N LYS A 340 -18.90 12.47 13.25
CA LYS A 340 -19.36 13.74 13.84
C LYS A 340 -19.51 13.58 15.35
N ASP A 341 -20.12 12.49 15.78
CA ASP A 341 -20.30 12.18 17.20
C ASP A 341 -18.95 11.99 17.89
N LYS A 342 -18.02 11.24 17.28
CA LYS A 342 -16.65 11.08 17.79
C LYS A 342 -15.92 12.42 17.91
N LEU A 343 -16.02 13.30 16.91
CA LEU A 343 -15.38 14.62 16.95
C LEU A 343 -16.04 15.53 18.00
N ALA A 344 -17.35 15.44 18.19
CA ALA A 344 -18.06 16.19 19.21
C ALA A 344 -17.56 15.84 20.62
N THR A 345 -17.44 14.55 20.93
CA THR A 345 -17.00 14.05 22.25
C THR A 345 -15.49 13.94 22.41
N LEU A 346 -14.70 14.18 21.36
CA LEU A 346 -13.24 13.96 21.34
C LEU A 346 -12.53 14.67 22.50
N GLU A 347 -12.92 15.89 22.81
CA GLU A 347 -12.30 16.68 23.89
C GLU A 347 -12.51 16.04 25.25
N ASP A 348 -13.75 15.66 25.56
CA ASP A 348 -14.10 15.03 26.83
C ASP A 348 -13.46 13.65 26.96
N SER A 349 -13.44 12.87 25.88
CA SER A 349 -12.77 11.58 25.84
C SER A 349 -11.27 11.71 26.11
N LEU A 350 -10.60 12.71 25.52
CA LEU A 350 -9.18 12.95 25.79
C LEU A 350 -8.92 13.42 27.22
N LYS A 351 -9.79 14.27 27.81
CA LYS A 351 -9.66 14.73 29.20
C LYS A 351 -9.89 13.61 30.24
N GLN A 352 -10.62 12.56 29.88
CA GLN A 352 -10.77 11.35 30.71
C GLN A 352 -9.50 10.50 30.74
N GLU A 353 -8.66 10.58 29.70
CA GLU A 353 -7.47 9.76 29.55
C GLU A 353 -6.18 10.49 29.90
N VAL A 354 -6.10 11.78 29.59
CA VAL A 354 -4.94 12.67 29.78
C VAL A 354 -5.27 13.72 30.83
N PHE A 355 -4.69 13.58 32.01
CA PHE A 355 -5.03 14.42 33.16
C PHE A 355 -4.15 15.67 33.27
N GLY A 356 -4.77 16.81 33.61
CA GLY A 356 -4.08 18.05 33.97
C GLY A 356 -3.49 18.83 32.79
N GLN A 357 -3.89 18.51 31.55
CA GLN A 357 -3.37 19.12 30.32
C GLN A 357 -4.50 19.68 29.44
N ASP A 358 -5.55 20.22 30.05
CA ASP A 358 -6.79 20.61 29.38
C ASP A 358 -6.57 21.63 28.25
N GLN A 359 -5.69 22.63 28.47
CA GLN A 359 -5.33 23.62 27.44
C GLN A 359 -4.64 22.97 26.23
N ALA A 360 -3.79 21.97 26.47
CA ALA A 360 -3.12 21.24 25.39
C ALA A 360 -4.12 20.43 24.57
N ILE A 361 -5.07 19.77 25.25
CA ILE A 361 -6.15 19.02 24.63
C ILE A 361 -7.03 19.95 23.78
N GLU A 362 -7.45 21.08 24.33
CA GLU A 362 -8.29 22.06 23.62
C GLU A 362 -7.61 22.56 22.33
N ALA A 363 -6.33 22.92 22.39
CA ALA A 363 -5.57 23.38 21.24
C ALA A 363 -5.50 22.33 20.12
N VAL A 364 -5.22 21.07 20.49
CA VAL A 364 -5.15 19.95 19.55
C VAL A 364 -6.53 19.67 18.92
N VAL A 365 -7.57 19.55 19.75
CA VAL A 365 -8.93 19.25 19.30
C VAL A 365 -9.46 20.34 18.37
N LYS A 366 -9.22 21.61 18.69
CA LYS A 366 -9.62 22.76 17.85
C LYS A 366 -9.00 22.69 16.46
N ALA A 367 -7.70 22.40 16.36
CA ALA A 367 -7.01 22.28 15.08
C ALA A 367 -7.46 21.06 14.28
N VAL A 368 -7.70 19.91 14.92
CA VAL A 368 -8.27 18.71 14.26
C VAL A 368 -9.68 18.99 13.73
N LYS A 369 -10.57 19.57 14.55
CA LYS A 369 -11.93 19.96 14.15
C LYS A 369 -11.92 20.94 12.97
N ARG A 370 -11.03 21.93 12.98
CA ARG A 370 -10.87 22.90 11.87
C ARG A 370 -10.51 22.22 10.55
N SER A 371 -9.60 21.26 10.59
CA SER A 371 -9.20 20.50 9.40
C SER A 371 -10.34 19.62 8.88
N ARG A 372 -11.03 18.90 9.77
CA ARG A 372 -12.19 18.05 9.45
C ARG A 372 -13.38 18.84 8.89
N ALA A 373 -13.53 20.10 9.28
CA ALA A 373 -14.53 21.01 8.73
C ALA A 373 -14.18 21.58 7.34
N GLY A 374 -13.02 21.21 6.77
CA GLY A 374 -12.58 21.68 5.46
C GLY A 374 -12.01 23.12 5.47
N PHE A 375 -11.75 23.70 6.63
CA PHE A 375 -11.18 25.05 6.77
C PHE A 375 -9.64 25.06 6.67
N ARG A 376 -9.06 24.04 6.05
CA ARG A 376 -7.64 23.87 5.89
C ARG A 376 -7.28 23.76 4.41
N ALA A 377 -6.11 24.29 4.05
CA ALA A 377 -5.60 24.17 2.70
C ALA A 377 -5.38 22.68 2.33
N PRO A 378 -5.78 22.25 1.12
CA PRO A 378 -5.78 20.85 0.72
C PRO A 378 -4.38 20.25 0.50
N ASP A 379 -3.36 21.10 0.43
CA ASP A 379 -1.94 20.78 0.21
C ASP A 379 -1.12 20.77 1.51
N LYS A 380 -1.78 20.80 2.67
CA LYS A 380 -1.12 20.76 3.99
C LYS A 380 -1.54 19.53 4.80
N PRO A 381 -0.68 19.03 5.72
CA PRO A 381 -1.07 17.97 6.67
C PRO A 381 -2.25 18.40 7.52
N ILE A 382 -2.99 17.50 8.18
CA ILE A 382 -4.18 17.82 8.99
C ILE A 382 -3.86 18.85 10.08
N ALA A 383 -2.72 18.71 10.75
CA ALA A 383 -2.20 19.63 11.74
C ALA A 383 -0.71 19.39 12.00
N ASN A 384 0.01 20.46 12.32
CA ASN A 384 1.42 20.46 12.70
C ASN A 384 1.56 21.03 14.11
N PHE A 385 1.99 20.23 15.08
CA PHE A 385 2.11 20.64 16.47
C PHE A 385 3.54 20.49 17.00
N LEU A 386 3.96 21.44 17.84
CA LEU A 386 5.12 21.29 18.70
C LEU A 386 4.66 21.22 20.16
N PHE A 387 4.78 20.06 20.77
CA PHE A 387 4.45 19.82 22.18
C PHE A 387 5.67 20.13 23.05
N VAL A 388 5.57 21.16 23.88
CA VAL A 388 6.69 21.66 24.69
C VAL A 388 6.36 21.50 26.17
N GLY A 389 7.29 20.95 26.95
CA GLY A 389 7.14 20.88 28.40
C GLY A 389 8.10 19.87 29.03
N PRO A 390 8.00 19.63 30.35
CA PRO A 390 8.84 18.67 31.05
C PRO A 390 8.66 17.22 30.60
N THR A 391 9.59 16.37 31.00
CA THR A 391 9.52 14.91 30.80
C THR A 391 8.41 14.30 31.66
N GLY A 392 7.66 13.35 31.10
CA GLY A 392 6.66 12.58 31.87
C GLY A 392 5.37 13.33 32.22
N VAL A 393 5.04 14.45 31.55
CA VAL A 393 3.82 15.24 31.78
C VAL A 393 2.63 14.88 30.87
N GLY A 394 2.83 13.98 29.89
CA GLY A 394 1.75 13.49 29.01
C GLY A 394 1.83 13.88 27.53
N LYS A 395 2.96 14.43 27.04
CA LYS A 395 3.13 14.80 25.61
C LYS A 395 2.87 13.62 24.66
N THR A 396 3.61 12.53 24.85
CA THR A 396 3.48 11.28 24.06
C THR A 396 2.14 10.60 24.32
N GLU A 397 1.60 10.73 25.53
CA GLU A 397 0.30 10.17 25.90
C GLU A 397 -0.83 10.81 25.11
N LEU A 398 -0.84 12.14 24.98
CA LEU A 398 -1.85 12.85 24.21
C LEU A 398 -1.84 12.41 22.73
N ALA A 399 -0.66 12.25 22.13
CA ALA A 399 -0.54 11.76 20.75
C ALA A 399 -1.12 10.33 20.60
N ARG A 400 -0.85 9.45 21.57
CA ARG A 400 -1.35 8.07 21.60
C ARG A 400 -2.86 8.00 21.79
N GLN A 401 -3.41 8.81 22.69
CA GLN A 401 -4.87 8.84 22.90
C GLN A 401 -5.59 9.47 21.71
N LEU A 402 -5.00 10.51 21.11
CA LEU A 402 -5.54 11.11 19.88
C LEU A 402 -5.65 10.07 18.75
N SER A 403 -4.60 9.29 18.50
CA SER A 403 -4.63 8.26 17.46
C SER A 403 -5.67 7.18 17.76
N LYS A 404 -5.76 6.74 19.02
CA LYS A 404 -6.74 5.74 19.48
C LYS A 404 -8.19 6.21 19.31
N HIS A 405 -8.53 7.43 19.74
CA HIS A 405 -9.89 7.97 19.63
C HIS A 405 -10.30 8.28 18.19
N LEU A 406 -9.36 8.70 17.35
CA LEU A 406 -9.60 8.89 15.91
C LEU A 406 -9.62 7.56 15.13
N GLY A 407 -9.13 6.46 15.72
CA GLY A 407 -9.03 5.16 15.05
C GLY A 407 -8.00 5.14 13.93
N ILE A 408 -6.89 5.85 14.10
CA ILE A 408 -5.82 6.00 13.11
C ILE A 408 -4.48 5.50 13.65
N THR A 409 -3.58 5.09 12.75
CA THR A 409 -2.27 4.53 13.14
C THR A 409 -1.39 5.61 13.77
N LEU A 410 -0.64 5.23 14.81
CA LEU A 410 0.44 6.05 15.38
C LEU A 410 1.78 5.54 14.88
N HIS A 411 2.51 6.39 14.15
CA HIS A 411 3.92 6.18 13.82
C HIS A 411 4.78 7.00 14.76
N ARG A 412 5.61 6.34 15.57
CA ARG A 412 6.50 7.00 16.51
C ARG A 412 7.95 6.83 16.07
N PHE A 413 8.67 7.94 16.03
CA PHE A 413 10.10 7.99 15.75
C PHE A 413 10.80 8.75 16.88
N ASP A 414 11.81 8.14 17.49
CA ASP A 414 12.65 8.78 18.50
C ASP A 414 13.78 9.54 17.81
N MET A 415 13.78 10.87 17.90
CA MET A 415 14.76 11.72 17.22
C MET A 415 16.16 11.60 17.82
N SER A 416 16.30 11.02 19.01
CA SER A 416 17.61 10.66 19.58
C SER A 416 18.31 9.58 18.76
N GLU A 417 17.60 8.76 17.99
CA GLU A 417 18.20 7.80 17.05
C GLU A 417 18.68 8.46 15.75
N TYR A 418 18.26 9.69 15.49
CA TYR A 418 18.52 10.41 14.23
C TYR A 418 19.44 11.62 14.39
N GLN A 419 20.39 11.56 15.33
CA GLN A 419 21.35 12.63 15.60
C GLN A 419 22.41 12.78 14.49
N GLU A 420 22.70 11.71 13.76
CA GLU A 420 23.78 11.68 12.77
C GLU A 420 23.24 11.74 11.34
N LYS A 421 23.98 12.40 10.45
CA LYS A 421 23.57 12.56 9.04
C LYS A 421 23.22 11.24 8.34
N HIS A 422 23.96 10.17 8.63
CA HIS A 422 23.74 8.87 7.98
C HIS A 422 22.44 8.17 8.44
N THR A 423 21.97 8.48 9.65
CA THR A 423 20.71 7.93 10.19
C THR A 423 19.49 8.61 9.57
N VAL A 424 19.60 9.87 9.15
CA VAL A 424 18.55 10.59 8.40
C VAL A 424 18.19 9.86 7.11
N SER A 425 19.18 9.27 6.42
CA SER A 425 18.94 8.44 5.23
C SER A 425 18.09 7.21 5.53
N ARG A 426 18.05 6.67 6.76
CA ARG A 426 17.12 5.58 7.10
C ARG A 426 15.66 6.04 7.15
N LEU A 427 15.43 7.30 7.50
CA LEU A 427 14.10 7.88 7.61
C LEU A 427 13.45 8.10 6.23
N ILE A 428 14.25 8.53 5.23
CA ILE A 428 13.78 8.85 3.87
C ILE A 428 14.11 7.77 2.84
N GLY A 429 15.18 7.02 3.05
CA GLY A 429 15.74 6.04 2.12
C GLY A 429 17.20 6.39 1.79
N SER A 430 18.04 5.40 1.54
CA SER A 430 19.43 5.64 1.14
C SER A 430 19.50 6.17 -0.31
N PRO A 431 20.50 7.00 -0.68
CA PRO A 431 20.70 7.42 -2.06
C PRO A 431 21.27 6.29 -2.94
N PRO A 432 21.16 6.39 -4.29
CA PRO A 432 21.68 5.37 -5.21
C PRO A 432 23.17 5.07 -4.98
N GLY A 433 23.50 3.78 -4.85
CA GLY A 433 24.88 3.30 -4.66
C GLY A 433 25.29 3.05 -3.20
N TYR A 434 24.40 3.25 -2.23
CA TYR A 434 24.63 2.93 -0.82
C TYR A 434 23.91 1.63 -0.41
N VAL A 435 24.43 0.94 0.61
CA VAL A 435 23.76 -0.25 1.20
C VAL A 435 22.38 0.16 1.72
N GLY A 436 21.36 -0.64 1.41
CA GLY A 436 19.97 -0.31 1.73
C GLY A 436 19.32 0.68 0.75
N TYR A 437 19.92 0.96 -0.42
CA TYR A 437 19.27 1.79 -1.45
C TYR A 437 17.93 1.22 -1.91
N GLU A 438 17.80 -0.11 -1.99
CA GLU A 438 16.56 -0.78 -2.38
C GLU A 438 15.52 -0.79 -1.24
N GLU A 439 15.96 -0.61 0.00
CA GLU A 439 15.10 -0.45 1.18
C GLU A 439 14.60 1.01 1.20
N GLY A 440 13.28 1.20 1.13
CA GLY A 440 12.68 2.53 1.19
C GLY A 440 12.91 3.22 2.54
N GLY A 441 12.46 4.47 2.67
CA GLY A 441 12.57 5.20 3.93
C GLY A 441 11.54 4.73 4.96
N LEU A 442 11.95 4.64 6.23
CA LEU A 442 11.04 4.25 7.31
C LEU A 442 9.80 5.16 7.39
N LEU A 443 9.98 6.48 7.29
CA LEU A 443 8.88 7.44 7.35
C LEU A 443 8.07 7.45 6.05
N THR A 444 8.74 7.46 4.90
CA THR A 444 8.06 7.50 3.60
C THR A 444 7.23 6.24 3.38
N ASP A 445 7.76 5.05 3.68
CA ASP A 445 7.03 3.79 3.53
C ASP A 445 5.90 3.63 4.56
N ALA A 446 6.09 4.08 5.81
CA ALA A 446 5.04 4.05 6.83
C ALA A 446 3.80 4.86 6.38
N ILE A 447 4.04 6.05 5.83
CA ILE A 447 2.97 6.94 5.38
C ILE A 447 2.35 6.48 4.08
N ARG A 448 3.13 5.92 3.14
CA ARG A 448 2.56 5.28 1.95
C ARG A 448 1.62 4.12 2.28
N LYS A 449 2.00 3.28 3.26
CA LYS A 449 1.16 2.16 3.72
C LYS A 449 -0.08 2.61 4.49
N THR A 450 0.04 3.69 5.25
CA THR A 450 -1.01 4.25 6.11
C THR A 450 -1.03 5.78 6.03
N PRO A 451 -1.66 6.35 4.99
CA PRO A 451 -1.65 7.80 4.73
C PRO A 451 -2.42 8.62 5.76
N ASN A 452 -3.35 7.98 6.47
CA ASN A 452 -4.11 8.56 7.58
C ASN A 452 -3.52 8.11 8.92
N ALA A 453 -2.69 8.97 9.51
CA ALA A 453 -1.92 8.62 10.69
C ALA A 453 -1.58 9.83 11.57
N VAL A 454 -1.23 9.55 12.82
CA VAL A 454 -0.50 10.48 13.68
C VAL A 454 0.99 10.12 13.56
N VAL A 455 1.81 11.09 13.17
CA VAL A 455 3.27 10.96 13.16
C VAL A 455 3.82 11.69 14.37
N LEU A 456 4.42 10.94 15.30
CA LEU A 456 5.04 11.47 16.50
C LEU A 456 6.56 11.43 16.37
N LEU A 457 7.19 12.61 16.37
CA LEU A 457 8.63 12.79 16.39
C LEU A 457 9.03 13.22 17.81
N ASP A 458 9.51 12.27 18.60
CA ASP A 458 9.84 12.48 20.01
C ASP A 458 11.22 13.14 20.14
N GLU A 459 11.37 14.11 21.05
CA GLU A 459 12.64 14.81 21.35
C GLU A 459 13.29 15.50 20.13
N ILE A 460 12.50 16.26 19.37
CA ILE A 460 12.93 16.85 18.09
C ILE A 460 14.20 17.71 18.19
N GLU A 461 14.47 18.33 19.34
CA GLU A 461 15.69 19.10 19.59
C GLU A 461 16.99 18.27 19.49
N LYS A 462 16.89 16.94 19.52
CA LYS A 462 18.01 16.00 19.35
C LYS A 462 18.26 15.64 17.89
N ALA A 463 17.29 15.84 17.00
CA ALA A 463 17.42 15.48 15.60
C ALA A 463 18.59 16.21 14.91
N HIS A 464 19.19 15.55 13.93
CA HIS A 464 20.10 16.20 13.00
C HIS A 464 19.41 17.36 12.24
N PRO A 465 20.09 18.50 11.97
CA PRO A 465 19.50 19.66 11.27
C PRO A 465 18.80 19.34 9.94
N ASP A 466 19.29 18.35 9.18
CA ASP A 466 18.68 17.94 7.91
C ASP A 466 17.21 17.46 8.07
N ILE A 467 16.82 16.95 9.25
CA ILE A 467 15.44 16.56 9.53
C ILE A 467 14.51 17.79 9.52
N TYR A 468 14.97 18.96 9.96
CA TYR A 468 14.14 20.15 9.94
C TYR A 468 13.79 20.58 8.52
N ASN A 469 14.71 20.43 7.56
CA ASN A 469 14.45 20.71 6.15
C ASN A 469 13.37 19.78 5.57
N ILE A 470 13.43 18.50 5.96
CA ILE A 470 12.43 17.49 5.60
C ILE A 470 11.06 17.85 6.17
N LEU A 471 11.02 18.28 7.44
CA LEU A 471 9.78 18.67 8.10
C LEU A 471 9.19 19.94 7.49
N LEU A 472 10.00 20.93 7.12
CA LEU A 472 9.54 22.10 6.39
C LEU A 472 8.86 21.68 5.06
N GLN A 473 9.47 20.78 4.30
CA GLN A 473 8.87 20.26 3.07
C GLN A 473 7.52 19.56 3.34
N ILE A 474 7.44 18.73 4.37
CA ILE A 474 6.19 18.05 4.75
C ILE A 474 5.12 19.05 5.17
N MET A 475 5.44 20.05 5.99
CA MET A 475 4.48 21.02 6.48
C MET A 475 3.97 21.97 5.38
N ASP A 476 4.77 22.17 4.33
CA ASP A 476 4.48 23.09 3.23
C ASP A 476 3.66 22.45 2.12
N TYR A 477 4.05 21.25 1.71
CA TYR A 477 3.53 20.60 0.51
C TYR A 477 2.84 19.27 0.79
N ALA A 478 2.77 18.88 2.07
CA ALA A 478 2.20 17.61 2.52
C ALA A 478 2.72 16.41 1.72
N THR A 479 3.95 16.47 1.23
CA THR A 479 4.53 15.45 0.39
C THR A 479 6.01 15.31 0.69
N LEU A 480 6.47 14.06 0.77
CA LEU A 480 7.88 13.74 0.88
C LEU A 480 8.25 12.77 -0.24
N THR A 481 9.33 13.06 -0.96
CA THR A 481 9.83 12.16 -2.01
C THR A 481 11.05 11.42 -1.46
N ASP A 482 11.04 10.10 -1.55
CA ASP A 482 12.21 9.29 -1.20
C ASP A 482 13.32 9.40 -2.24
N ASN A 483 14.47 8.82 -1.93
CA ASN A 483 15.62 8.83 -2.84
C ASN A 483 15.46 7.93 -4.09
N GLN A 484 14.39 7.13 -4.16
CA GLN A 484 14.00 6.37 -5.34
C GLN A 484 12.97 7.11 -6.21
N GLY A 485 12.56 8.32 -5.80
CA GLY A 485 11.55 9.13 -6.49
C GLY A 485 10.10 8.78 -6.14
N ARG A 486 9.86 7.90 -5.17
CA ARG A 486 8.51 7.55 -4.70
C ARG A 486 8.01 8.64 -3.76
N LYS A 487 6.73 8.98 -3.87
CA LYS A 487 6.11 10.06 -3.08
C LYS A 487 5.23 9.50 -1.97
N ALA A 488 5.43 9.99 -0.76
CA ALA A 488 4.56 9.79 0.40
C ALA A 488 3.67 11.03 0.59
N ASP A 489 2.37 10.80 0.81
CA ASP A 489 1.35 11.84 0.98
C ASP A 489 1.00 12.03 2.46
N PHE A 490 1.21 13.24 2.96
CA PHE A 490 1.00 13.65 4.35
C PHE A 490 -0.28 14.48 4.54
N ARG A 491 -1.12 14.68 3.52
CA ARG A 491 -2.33 15.53 3.64
C ARG A 491 -3.28 15.04 4.73
N ASN A 492 -3.31 13.73 4.99
CA ASN A 492 -4.13 13.10 6.02
C ASN A 492 -3.35 12.78 7.30
N VAL A 493 -2.20 13.43 7.52
CA VAL A 493 -1.33 13.19 8.69
C VAL A 493 -1.48 14.29 9.73
N ILE A 494 -1.55 13.89 11.00
CA ILE A 494 -1.35 14.79 12.14
C ILE A 494 0.11 14.67 12.56
N LEU A 495 0.90 15.72 12.32
CA LEU A 495 2.31 15.76 12.65
C LEU A 495 2.51 16.37 14.04
N ILE A 496 3.04 15.59 14.97
CA ILE A 496 3.33 15.99 16.35
C ILE A 496 4.83 15.85 16.59
N MET A 497 5.45 16.93 17.03
CA MET A 497 6.84 16.94 17.48
C MET A 497 6.86 17.22 18.98
N THR A 498 7.60 16.46 19.77
CA THR A 498 7.76 16.77 21.20
C THR A 498 9.11 17.40 21.46
N SER A 499 9.17 18.31 22.42
CA SER A 499 10.41 18.90 22.88
C SER A 499 10.44 19.09 24.39
N ASN A 500 11.61 18.90 24.97
CA ASN A 500 11.92 19.25 26.35
C ASN A 500 12.58 20.64 26.45
N ALA A 501 12.62 21.43 25.36
CA ALA A 501 13.17 22.77 25.35
C ALA A 501 12.50 23.66 26.42
N GLY A 502 13.32 24.38 27.18
CA GLY A 502 12.86 25.24 28.28
C GLY A 502 12.53 24.51 29.58
N ALA A 503 12.35 23.18 29.58
CA ALA A 503 11.91 22.44 30.76
C ALA A 503 12.90 22.44 31.94
N ARG A 504 14.20 22.58 31.69
CA ARG A 504 15.24 22.63 32.74
C ARG A 504 15.21 23.88 33.60
N ASP A 505 14.57 24.94 33.11
CA ASP A 505 14.51 26.23 33.79
C ASP A 505 13.12 26.50 34.39
N ILE A 506 12.10 25.72 34.00
CA ILE A 506 10.77 25.76 34.61
C ILE A 506 10.88 25.36 36.10
N GLY A 507 10.57 26.30 36.99
CA GLY A 507 10.50 26.05 38.44
C GLY A 507 11.84 26.12 39.19
N LYS A 508 12.92 26.58 38.55
CA LYS A 508 14.08 27.07 39.31
C LYS A 508 13.70 28.42 39.92
N PRO A 509 13.89 28.64 41.24
CA PRO A 509 13.78 29.98 41.80
C PRO A 509 14.84 30.85 41.11
N LEU A 510 14.45 32.03 40.61
CA LEU A 510 15.44 33.01 40.17
C LEU A 510 16.32 33.37 41.37
N ILE A 511 17.64 33.32 41.19
CA ILE A 511 18.57 33.85 42.21
C ILE A 511 18.43 35.37 42.18
N GLY A 512 17.63 35.92 43.11
CA GLY A 512 17.33 37.34 43.23
C GLY A 512 16.18 37.60 44.22
N PHE A 513 16.05 38.84 44.70
CA PHE A 513 15.02 39.24 45.67
C PHE A 513 13.61 39.17 45.06
N GLY A 514 12.92 38.05 45.27
CA GLY A 514 11.50 37.89 44.95
C GLY A 514 11.14 36.45 44.57
N ASP A 515 10.03 35.95 45.10
CA ASP A 515 9.46 34.63 44.78
C ASP A 515 8.74 34.68 43.41
N GLN A 516 9.46 35.04 42.35
CA GLN A 516 8.94 35.01 40.98
C GLN A 516 9.08 33.59 40.42
N GLN A 517 7.95 32.90 40.28
CA GLN A 517 7.85 31.67 39.50
C GLN A 517 8.13 31.99 38.02
N VAL A 518 8.86 31.09 37.36
CA VAL A 518 9.16 31.18 35.92
C VAL A 518 7.84 31.17 35.13
N SER A 519 7.53 32.30 34.48
CA SER A 519 6.33 32.51 33.67
C SER A 519 6.37 31.74 32.35
N SER A 520 5.21 31.57 31.72
CA SER A 520 5.06 31.04 30.35
C SER A 520 5.99 31.72 29.33
N SER A 521 6.35 32.99 29.55
CA SER A 521 7.28 33.74 28.70
C SER A 521 8.69 33.14 28.61
N ALA A 522 9.17 32.41 29.63
CA ALA A 522 10.48 31.76 29.58
C ALA A 522 10.48 30.48 28.73
N LEU A 523 9.33 29.78 28.69
CA LEU A 523 9.12 28.66 27.79
C LEU A 523 9.11 29.14 26.33
N ASP A 524 8.42 30.24 26.07
CA ASP A 524 8.38 30.85 24.74
C ASP A 524 9.78 31.23 24.29
N GLU A 525 10.56 31.95 25.11
CA GLU A 525 11.95 32.29 24.80
C GLU A 525 12.83 31.05 24.50
N ALA A 526 12.65 29.96 25.26
CA ALA A 526 13.40 28.73 25.04
C ALA A 526 13.04 28.08 23.70
N VAL A 527 11.75 28.10 23.32
CA VAL A 527 11.27 27.64 22.02
C VAL A 527 11.82 28.52 20.90
N GLU A 528 11.85 29.85 21.08
CA GLU A 528 12.39 30.78 20.08
C GLU A 528 13.89 30.60 19.84
N ARG A 529 14.64 30.21 20.88
CA ARG A 529 16.08 29.89 20.78
C ARG A 529 16.33 28.52 20.17
N ALA A 530 15.51 27.53 20.49
CA ALA A 530 15.69 26.16 20.01
C ALA A 530 15.23 25.98 18.56
N PHE A 531 14.20 26.71 18.14
CA PHE A 531 13.54 26.53 16.85
C PHE A 531 13.52 27.81 16.02
N SER A 532 13.96 27.70 14.76
CA SER A 532 14.00 28.84 13.85
C SER A 532 12.60 29.45 13.64
N PRO A 533 12.49 30.76 13.38
CA PRO A 533 11.22 31.40 13.04
C PRO A 533 10.54 30.73 11.84
N GLU A 534 11.31 30.27 10.86
CA GLU A 534 10.81 29.56 9.69
C GLU A 534 10.05 28.29 10.08
N PHE A 535 10.64 27.45 10.94
CA PHE A 535 10.00 26.23 11.43
C PHE A 535 8.75 26.56 12.25
N ARG A 536 8.83 27.53 13.17
CA ARG A 536 7.71 27.92 14.04
C ARG A 536 6.51 28.44 13.25
N ASN A 537 6.73 29.20 12.19
CA ASN A 537 5.66 29.74 11.35
C ASN A 537 4.90 28.67 10.54
N ARG A 538 5.41 27.43 10.46
CA ARG A 538 4.72 26.29 9.81
C ARG A 538 3.89 25.44 10.77
N LEU A 539 4.01 25.69 12.08
CA LEU A 539 3.21 25.04 13.10
C LEU A 539 1.82 25.66 13.17
N ASP A 540 0.80 24.83 13.39
CA ASP A 540 -0.54 25.29 13.71
C ASP A 540 -0.63 25.82 15.15
N ALA A 541 0.09 25.18 16.06
CA ALA A 541 0.19 25.58 17.44
C ALA A 541 1.47 25.03 18.07
N VAL A 542 2.11 25.85 18.90
CA VAL A 542 3.00 25.39 19.97
C VAL A 542 2.12 25.10 21.17
N VAL A 543 2.13 23.84 21.62
CA VAL A 543 1.23 23.34 22.67
C VAL A 543 2.04 23.14 23.93
N HIS A 544 1.73 23.92 24.96
CA HIS A 544 2.46 23.92 26.22
C HIS A 544 1.88 22.88 27.19
N PHE A 545 2.76 22.10 27.80
CA PHE A 545 2.44 21.13 28.83
C PHE A 545 3.02 21.58 30.16
N ASN A 546 2.16 21.66 31.16
CA ASN A 546 2.51 22.14 32.49
C ASN A 546 2.97 20.98 33.38
N ASN A 547 3.66 21.31 34.47
CA ASN A 547 3.93 20.36 35.55
C ASN A 547 2.62 19.82 36.11
N LEU A 548 2.64 18.55 36.50
CA LEU A 548 1.47 17.86 37.03
C LEU A 548 1.36 18.16 38.54
N PRO A 549 0.26 18.77 39.02
CA PRO A 549 0.04 18.93 40.45
C PRO A 549 -0.19 17.56 41.09
N MET A 550 0.06 17.48 42.39
CA MET A 550 0.03 16.22 43.14
C MET A 550 -1.32 15.49 43.01
N GLU A 551 -2.43 16.23 43.02
CA GLU A 551 -3.78 15.70 42.82
C GLU A 551 -3.94 14.97 41.47
N ILE A 552 -3.27 15.47 40.43
CA ILE A 552 -3.27 14.83 39.10
C ILE A 552 -2.40 13.59 39.11
N ILE A 553 -1.26 13.60 39.81
CA ILE A 553 -0.43 12.40 40.01
C ILE A 553 -1.24 11.30 40.72
N GLU A 554 -1.98 11.62 41.78
CA GLU A 554 -2.86 10.66 42.47
C GLU A 554 -3.88 10.04 41.52
N ARG A 555 -4.49 10.84 40.62
CA ARG A 555 -5.38 10.32 39.57
C ARG A 555 -4.68 9.40 38.58
N ILE A 556 -3.43 9.68 38.20
CA ILE A 556 -2.65 8.81 37.31
C ILE A 556 -2.34 7.47 37.99
N VAL A 557 -1.94 7.50 39.27
CA VAL A 557 -1.71 6.27 40.06
C VAL A 557 -3.00 5.46 40.14
N LYS A 558 -4.11 6.11 40.50
CA LYS A 558 -5.42 5.47 40.59
C LYS A 558 -5.80 4.79 39.28
N LYS A 559 -5.64 5.48 38.15
CA LYS A 559 -5.88 4.89 36.82
C LYS A 559 -5.03 3.64 36.58
N ALA A 560 -3.72 3.68 36.87
CA ALA A 560 -2.84 2.53 36.69
C ALA A 560 -3.22 1.33 37.59
N VAL A 561 -3.72 1.61 38.80
CA VAL A 561 -4.26 0.60 39.72
C VAL A 561 -5.58 0.05 39.22
N ASP A 562 -6.50 0.90 38.74
CA ASP A 562 -7.80 0.49 38.20
C ASP A 562 -7.64 -0.37 36.94
N GLU A 563 -6.70 -0.03 36.05
CA GLU A 563 -6.33 -0.85 34.89
C GLU A 563 -5.87 -2.25 35.32
N PHE A 564 -5.09 -2.34 36.40
CA PHE A 564 -4.67 -3.63 36.95
C PHE A 564 -5.82 -4.38 37.64
N ALA A 565 -6.70 -3.66 38.34
CA ALA A 565 -7.89 -4.24 38.95
C ALA A 565 -8.83 -4.85 37.90
N MET A 566 -8.94 -4.24 36.71
CA MET A 566 -9.67 -4.83 35.58
C MET A 566 -9.04 -6.15 35.11
N GLN A 567 -7.72 -6.23 35.02
CA GLN A 567 -7.00 -7.47 34.66
C GLN A 567 -7.21 -8.58 35.71
N LEU A 568 -7.28 -8.21 36.99
CA LEU A 568 -7.60 -9.14 38.08
C LEU A 568 -9.06 -9.59 38.05
N ALA A 569 -9.98 -8.71 37.65
CA ALA A 569 -11.40 -9.03 37.56
C ALA A 569 -11.69 -10.15 36.54
N GLU A 570 -10.93 -10.21 35.43
CA GLU A 570 -11.00 -11.34 34.47
C GLU A 570 -10.65 -12.70 35.11
N LYS A 571 -9.92 -12.68 36.23
CA LYS A 571 -9.55 -13.85 37.03
C LYS A 571 -10.42 -13.99 38.28
N ASN A 572 -11.58 -13.33 38.33
CA ASN A 572 -12.48 -13.29 39.48
C ASN A 572 -11.84 -12.74 40.77
N VAL A 573 -10.80 -11.90 40.64
CA VAL A 573 -10.14 -11.25 41.78
C VAL A 573 -10.55 -9.78 41.84
N THR A 574 -11.09 -9.36 42.99
CA THR A 574 -11.42 -7.95 43.25
C THR A 574 -10.30 -7.29 44.05
N LEU A 575 -9.64 -6.29 43.48
CA LEU A 575 -8.66 -5.45 44.16
C LEU A 575 -9.31 -4.16 44.67
N LYS A 576 -9.22 -3.90 45.98
CA LYS A 576 -9.52 -2.58 46.57
C LYS A 576 -8.24 -1.97 47.11
N VAL A 577 -8.02 -0.68 46.84
CA VAL A 577 -6.83 0.05 47.29
C VAL A 577 -7.29 1.27 48.07
N GLU A 578 -6.74 1.47 49.27
CA GLU A 578 -7.02 2.65 50.09
C GLU A 578 -6.38 3.92 49.50
N ASP A 579 -7.03 5.07 49.68
CA ASP A 579 -6.54 6.36 49.18
C ASP A 579 -5.16 6.73 49.73
N GLU A 580 -4.82 6.27 50.94
CA GLU A 580 -3.47 6.46 51.52
C GLU A 580 -2.39 5.73 50.73
N VAL A 581 -2.68 4.54 50.19
CA VAL A 581 -1.75 3.80 49.32
C VAL A 581 -1.57 4.53 47.99
N ILE A 582 -2.65 5.07 47.42
CA ILE A 582 -2.60 5.86 46.19
C ILE A 582 -1.73 7.11 46.38
N ARG A 583 -1.93 7.85 47.48
CA ARG A 583 -1.12 9.03 47.81
C ARG A 583 0.34 8.66 48.04
N TYR A 584 0.60 7.58 48.77
CA TYR A 584 1.96 7.08 49.01
C TYR A 584 2.69 6.76 47.71
N LEU A 585 2.04 6.03 46.80
CA LEU A 585 2.57 5.71 45.48
C LEU A 585 2.77 6.96 44.61
N ALA A 586 1.87 7.94 44.71
CA ALA A 586 2.02 9.21 44.02
C ALA A 586 3.25 9.98 44.50
N ILE A 587 3.51 10.03 45.82
CA ILE A 587 4.66 10.73 46.39
C ILE A 587 5.96 10.06 45.95
N LYS A 588 6.03 8.72 46.01
CA LYS A 588 7.21 7.96 45.61
C LYS A 588 7.43 7.93 44.09
N GLY A 589 6.35 7.90 43.31
CA GLY A 589 6.39 7.77 41.85
C GLY A 589 6.66 9.09 41.13
N TYR A 590 6.40 10.22 41.79
CA TYR A 590 6.63 11.54 41.22
C TYR A 590 8.04 12.06 41.50
N SER A 591 8.66 12.63 40.48
CA SER A 591 9.85 13.46 40.63
C SER A 591 9.75 14.66 39.70
N ARG A 592 10.33 15.79 40.10
CA ARG A 592 10.37 16.98 39.24
C ARG A 592 11.13 16.73 37.93
N GLU A 593 12.10 15.82 37.94
CA GLU A 593 12.94 15.51 36.76
C GLU A 593 12.30 14.51 35.79
N PHE A 594 11.48 13.56 36.28
CA PHE A 594 10.92 12.49 35.45
C PHE A 594 9.38 12.52 35.35
N GLY A 595 8.72 13.46 36.03
CA GLY A 595 7.26 13.58 36.05
C GLY A 595 6.59 12.30 36.53
N ALA A 596 5.52 11.88 35.84
CA ALA A 596 4.76 10.68 36.12
C ALA A 596 5.34 9.38 35.50
N ARG A 597 6.51 9.45 34.84
CA ARG A 597 7.06 8.35 34.01
C ARG A 597 7.29 7.05 34.79
N ASN A 598 7.60 7.14 36.08
CA ASN A 598 7.92 5.99 36.92
C ASN A 598 6.70 5.33 37.56
N ILE A 599 5.51 5.91 37.47
CA ILE A 599 4.31 5.44 38.18
C ILE A 599 3.93 4.01 37.75
N SER A 600 3.90 3.74 36.44
CA SER A 600 3.53 2.40 35.95
C SER A 600 4.48 1.32 36.46
N ARG A 601 5.79 1.60 36.47
CA ARG A 601 6.81 0.71 37.01
C ARG A 601 6.67 0.53 38.52
N LEU A 602 6.43 1.61 39.25
CA LEU A 602 6.23 1.57 40.70
C LEU A 602 5.00 0.72 41.07
N VAL A 603 3.90 0.85 40.34
CA VAL A 603 2.69 0.02 40.51
C VAL A 603 2.98 -1.44 40.15
N GLU A 604 3.76 -1.70 39.10
CA GLU A 604 4.20 -3.06 38.74
C GLU A 604 5.02 -3.72 39.86
N ASP A 605 6.03 -3.01 40.36
CA ASP A 605 6.95 -3.51 41.39
C ASP A 605 6.26 -3.68 42.75
N GLN A 606 5.45 -2.70 43.18
CA GLN A 606 4.88 -2.66 44.54
C GLN A 606 3.50 -3.31 44.66
N ILE A 607 2.74 -3.39 43.56
CA ILE A 607 1.40 -3.99 43.55
C ILE A 607 1.42 -5.27 42.71
N LYS A 608 1.62 -5.17 41.40
CA LYS A 608 1.37 -6.31 40.48
C LYS A 608 2.18 -7.55 40.83
N THR A 609 3.45 -7.37 41.19
CA THR A 609 4.37 -8.46 41.52
C THR A 609 3.83 -9.38 42.62
N VAL A 610 3.15 -8.84 43.64
CA VAL A 610 2.57 -9.62 44.74
C VAL A 610 1.44 -10.55 44.25
N PHE A 611 0.68 -10.11 43.26
CA PHE A 611 -0.44 -10.87 42.72
C PHE A 611 -0.03 -11.97 41.74
N VAL A 612 1.21 -11.94 41.21
CA VAL A 612 1.68 -12.99 40.29
C VAL A 612 1.68 -14.34 41.00
N ASP A 613 2.30 -14.41 42.18
CA ASP A 613 2.38 -15.64 42.95
C ASP A 613 1.01 -16.01 43.55
N GLU A 614 0.26 -15.02 44.05
CA GLU A 614 -1.03 -15.27 44.70
C GLU A 614 -2.12 -15.80 43.76
N VAL A 615 -2.08 -15.39 42.49
CA VAL A 615 -3.04 -15.82 41.47
C VAL A 615 -2.63 -17.14 40.81
N LEU A 616 -1.34 -17.44 40.72
CA LEU A 616 -0.85 -18.68 40.10
C LEU A 616 -0.81 -19.86 41.08
N PHE A 617 -0.44 -19.60 42.34
CA PHE A 617 -0.14 -20.65 43.32
C PHE A 617 -0.69 -20.37 44.73
N GLY A 618 -1.29 -19.19 44.95
CA GLY A 618 -1.68 -18.72 46.28
C GLY A 618 -3.18 -18.69 46.50
N LYS A 619 -3.61 -17.82 47.40
CA LYS A 619 -4.99 -17.79 47.91
C LYS A 619 -6.00 -17.23 46.90
N LEU A 620 -5.53 -16.72 45.76
CA LEU A 620 -6.37 -16.12 44.72
C LEU A 620 -6.47 -17.00 43.46
N GLU A 621 -5.97 -18.25 43.50
CA GLU A 621 -6.03 -19.19 42.37
C GLU A 621 -7.45 -19.40 41.81
N HIS A 622 -8.46 -19.37 42.69
CA HIS A 622 -9.87 -19.54 42.33
C HIS A 622 -10.70 -18.25 42.44
N GLY A 623 -10.03 -17.09 42.46
CA GLY A 623 -10.67 -15.80 42.69
C GLY A 623 -10.71 -15.40 44.17
N GLY A 624 -11.24 -14.20 44.44
CA GLY A 624 -11.32 -13.67 45.80
C GLY A 624 -11.24 -12.15 45.86
N MET A 625 -10.93 -11.62 47.04
CA MET A 625 -10.80 -10.19 47.29
C MET A 625 -9.46 -9.89 47.95
N ALA A 626 -8.77 -8.87 47.44
CA ALA A 626 -7.56 -8.33 48.05
C ALA A 626 -7.77 -6.86 48.41
N MET A 627 -7.35 -6.47 49.61
CA MET A 627 -7.37 -5.09 50.07
C MET A 627 -5.95 -4.61 50.34
N ALA A 628 -5.52 -3.57 49.61
CA ALA A 628 -4.21 -2.95 49.80
C ALA A 628 -4.31 -1.82 50.83
N ARG A 629 -3.50 -1.91 51.89
CA ARG A 629 -3.37 -0.91 52.96
C ARG A 629 -1.93 -0.47 53.15
N LEU A 630 -1.73 0.67 53.80
CA LEU A 630 -0.41 1.17 54.14
C LEU A 630 -0.09 0.90 55.62
N GLU A 631 0.94 0.10 55.90
CA GLU A 631 1.44 -0.16 57.25
C GLU A 631 2.95 0.07 57.32
N ASN A 632 3.42 0.92 58.24
CA ASN A 632 4.85 1.21 58.43
C ASN A 632 5.58 1.55 57.12
N GLU A 633 4.98 2.42 56.30
CA GLU A 633 5.48 2.80 54.96
C GLU A 633 5.67 1.63 53.99
N LYS A 634 4.98 0.50 54.20
CA LYS A 634 4.92 -0.64 53.29
C LYS A 634 3.48 -0.93 52.90
N ILE A 635 3.28 -1.33 51.65
CA ILE A 635 1.98 -1.76 51.16
C ILE A 635 1.77 -3.20 51.60
N VAL A 636 0.69 -3.46 52.32
CA VAL A 636 0.29 -4.78 52.81
C VAL A 636 -1.02 -5.16 52.14
N PHE A 637 -1.16 -6.44 51.79
CA PHE A 637 -2.34 -6.97 51.11
C PHE A 637 -3.09 -7.94 52.01
N ASP A 638 -4.32 -7.57 52.39
CA ASP A 638 -5.25 -8.47 53.06
C ASP A 638 -6.00 -9.29 52.02
N ILE A 639 -5.66 -10.57 51.91
CA ILE A 639 -6.20 -11.48 50.90
C ILE A 639 -7.25 -12.40 51.49
N SER A 640 -8.45 -12.37 50.91
CA SER A 640 -9.58 -13.22 51.24
C SER A 640 -9.93 -14.09 50.01
N PRO A 641 -9.67 -15.41 50.05
CA PRO A 641 -10.05 -16.31 48.96
C PRO A 641 -11.57 -16.30 48.74
N GLN A 642 -12.01 -16.53 47.51
CA GLN A 642 -13.42 -16.80 47.23
C GLN A 642 -13.81 -18.09 47.96
N LYS A 643 -14.85 -18.03 48.80
CA LYS A 643 -15.39 -19.23 49.44
C LYS A 643 -16.15 -20.04 48.39
N ASP A 644 -15.83 -21.32 48.28
CA ASP A 644 -16.55 -22.32 47.46
C ASP A 644 -18.06 -22.34 47.77
#